data_AF-A0A7X6HAA0-F1
#
_entry.id   AF-A0A7X6HAA0-F1
#
_cell.length_a   1.000
_cell.length_b   1.000
_cell.length_c   1.000
_cell.angle_alpha   90.00
_cell.angle_beta   90.00
_cell.angle_gamma   90.00
#
_symmetry.space_group_name_H-M   'P 1'
#
loop_
_entity.id
_entity.type
_entity.pdbx_description
1 polymer ?
#
loop_
_entity_poly.entity_id
_entity_poly.type
_entity_poly.pdbx_seq_one_letter_code
_entity_poly.pdbx_strand_id
1 'polypeptide(L)'
;MADYAVVVGIARYPRFALQELQGPDRDAQDIYGWLVDPDGGGVPPENVKLIRQADLGPLTPDNPEPDMSRVHNALLWIGEQTREVKGDRLYLYFSGHGFAPVLEEGALFTAEASSMLPAYVYAFDWLRGFRQALRFREYVLWMDCCMTYQQSITISEPALRLGTANGVPGPMFVGVAAQTKSALEHPMADGQVHGVFSWTLLQGLRGAAANDRGQVTGESLKSFLHNAMPEFLPESVRSASAVDLHPFIRTDEGITFTRLPERPTFRTVLTFPEAAAGKEFLLWTGRPHIPAVAGTLGSATWTGALVRGLYVAEVPALGLRHGFQVSGAGEVAEQIRDTGPPVRPADPFALHRIEVTADNPAASILVTDYALRLVFSDTGSLRERDMPGVYKIRTEFGRDVSSMREHVVLLDGDLDNHPAPAPPLASPATLPEDAGLPRGAGPERGRFADLGADRAAISVLARYVPADVAGGLVSGWQPLAGLELIDSAGTVFARLADSGPRPAPAGLGPESVWEQEVGPGTYYLRGTLPDGRTLEATVPACPGYVTSIALERAAGPVPGLESEDTAPVRDAAVFLRKAGSGPLPARDEQVIEAARIGLAQGRNPLYRNRGSELQRLLLQDYDDPIAGIIGAHLLLRAAKAANGMRPEDAAVFDAAVVRLRSALGTGQSDVEALSLCCADPQLRRQQPVTVPPLFEASWRLLAEYSYANPELVPLGLWQRVQAAASEGPYFVWATDEPTRKAHLGQLRQWLKRSSRKLAQNQPPDKIRREAMNLALPASALAALWQERTKAPPRP
;
A
#
# COMPACT_ATOMS: atom_id res chain seq x y z
N MET A 1 0.27 -38.10 2.25
CA MET A 1 1.35 -37.09 2.13
C MET A 1 1.26 -36.26 3.40
N ALA A 2 2.38 -35.76 3.92
CA ALA A 2 2.39 -35.06 5.20
C ALA A 2 2.44 -33.54 5.00
N ASP A 3 1.85 -32.82 5.95
CA ASP A 3 1.96 -31.36 6.05
C ASP A 3 3.24 -30.98 6.80
N TYR A 4 3.82 -29.83 6.44
CA TYR A 4 5.04 -29.30 7.05
C TYR A 4 4.92 -27.81 7.30
N ALA A 5 5.58 -27.32 8.35
CA ALA A 5 5.55 -25.90 8.69
C ALA A 5 6.88 -25.33 9.21
N VAL A 6 7.13 -24.05 8.92
CA VAL A 6 8.11 -23.21 9.62
C VAL A 6 7.38 -22.00 10.19
N VAL A 7 7.59 -21.73 11.48
CA VAL A 7 6.94 -20.65 12.22
C VAL A 7 8.03 -19.86 12.94
N VAL A 8 8.15 -18.56 12.65
CA VAL A 8 9.23 -17.70 13.16
C VAL A 8 8.65 -16.44 13.81
N GLY A 9 9.08 -16.13 15.04
CA GLY A 9 8.80 -14.88 15.75
C GLY A 9 10.09 -14.22 16.23
N ILE A 10 10.31 -12.95 15.89
CA ILE A 10 11.49 -12.16 16.28
C ILE A 10 11.03 -10.81 16.84
N ALA A 11 11.33 -10.57 18.12
CA ALA A 11 10.87 -9.37 18.83
C ALA A 11 11.93 -8.27 18.95
N ARG A 12 13.22 -8.64 19.03
CA ARG A 12 14.32 -7.73 19.38
C ARG A 12 15.52 -7.87 18.45
N TYR A 13 16.18 -6.74 18.21
CA TYR A 13 17.23 -6.56 17.19
C TYR A 13 18.44 -5.81 17.78
N PRO A 14 19.35 -6.48 18.52
CA PRO A 14 20.35 -5.80 19.35
C PRO A 14 21.41 -4.98 18.58
N ARG A 15 21.51 -5.16 17.26
CA ARG A 15 22.43 -4.41 16.39
C ARG A 15 21.72 -3.39 15.49
N PHE A 16 20.40 -3.28 15.60
CA PHE A 16 19.58 -2.40 14.80
C PHE A 16 18.79 -1.48 15.74
N ALA A 17 18.83 -0.17 15.51
CA ALA A 17 18.07 0.79 16.32
C ALA A 17 16.56 0.77 15.96
N LEU A 18 15.96 -0.42 15.96
CA LEU A 18 14.52 -0.62 15.77
C LEU A 18 13.83 -0.75 17.14
N GLN A 19 12.57 -0.34 17.20
CA GLN A 19 11.74 -0.49 18.38
C GLN A 19 11.59 -1.98 18.74
N GLU A 20 11.70 -2.31 20.02
CA GLU A 20 11.40 -3.66 20.50
C GLU A 20 9.90 -3.96 20.38
N LEU A 21 9.57 -5.15 19.87
CA LEU A 21 8.21 -5.64 19.72
C LEU A 21 7.83 -6.58 20.89
N GLN A 22 6.53 -6.78 21.11
CA GLN A 22 6.01 -7.64 22.19
C GLN A 22 5.21 -8.84 21.66
N GLY A 23 4.57 -8.71 20.49
CA GLY A 23 3.71 -9.74 19.89
C GLY A 23 4.41 -10.93 19.22
N PRO A 24 5.55 -10.78 18.50
CA PRO A 24 6.02 -11.82 17.57
C PRO A 24 6.24 -13.23 18.13
N ASP A 25 6.85 -13.34 19.32
CA ASP A 25 7.06 -14.64 19.97
C ASP A 25 5.74 -15.31 20.37
N ARG A 26 4.76 -14.52 20.80
CA ARG A 26 3.44 -15.03 21.17
C ARG A 26 2.64 -15.43 19.94
N ASP A 27 2.60 -14.59 18.91
CA ASP A 27 1.86 -14.90 17.69
C ASP A 27 2.42 -16.17 17.03
N ALA A 28 3.75 -16.35 17.03
CA ALA A 28 4.38 -17.60 16.59
C ALA A 28 3.93 -18.82 17.42
N GLN A 29 3.80 -18.67 18.74
CA GLN A 29 3.31 -19.75 19.61
C GLN A 29 1.85 -20.12 19.34
N ASP A 30 0.99 -19.14 19.09
CA ASP A 30 -0.44 -19.37 18.86
C ASP A 30 -0.71 -19.96 17.48
N ILE A 31 0.04 -19.54 16.46
CA ILE A 31 0.03 -20.15 15.13
C ILE A 31 0.54 -21.59 15.21
N TYR A 32 1.62 -21.85 15.94
CA TYR A 32 2.06 -23.23 16.21
C TYR A 32 0.96 -24.04 16.88
N GLY A 33 0.30 -23.48 17.89
CA GLY A 33 -0.80 -24.12 18.60
C GLY A 33 -1.94 -24.52 17.67
N TRP A 34 -2.37 -23.61 16.78
CA TRP A 34 -3.39 -23.90 15.77
C TRP A 34 -2.92 -24.96 14.75
N LEU A 35 -1.66 -24.92 14.32
CA LEU A 35 -1.12 -25.85 13.34
C LEU A 35 -1.14 -27.30 13.84
N VAL A 36 -0.79 -27.54 15.10
CA VAL A 36 -0.72 -28.90 15.69
C VAL A 36 -2.05 -29.39 16.26
N ASP A 37 -3.04 -28.51 16.37
CA ASP A 37 -4.39 -28.87 16.82
C ASP A 37 -5.06 -29.80 15.79
N PRO A 38 -5.56 -30.99 16.18
CA PRO A 38 -6.32 -31.89 15.30
C PRO A 38 -7.56 -31.26 14.66
N ASP A 39 -8.20 -30.32 15.37
CA ASP A 39 -9.37 -29.57 14.86
C ASP A 39 -8.95 -28.27 14.13
N GLY A 40 -7.65 -27.95 14.16
CA GLY A 40 -7.03 -26.85 13.44
C GLY A 40 -6.29 -27.32 12.19
N GLY A 41 -4.97 -27.13 12.18
CA GLY A 41 -4.11 -27.48 11.04
C GLY A 41 -3.79 -28.98 10.92
N GLY A 42 -3.91 -29.74 12.01
CA GLY A 42 -3.65 -31.18 12.03
C GLY A 42 -2.22 -31.60 11.67
N VAL A 43 -1.26 -30.69 11.74
CA VAL A 43 0.14 -30.93 11.37
C VAL A 43 0.83 -31.69 12.50
N PRO A 44 1.48 -32.84 12.24
CA PRO A 44 2.26 -33.54 13.26
C PRO A 44 3.31 -32.60 13.88
N PRO A 45 3.45 -32.51 15.21
CA PRO A 45 4.40 -31.60 15.85
C PRO A 45 5.85 -31.73 15.36
N GLU A 46 6.29 -32.95 15.05
CA GLU A 46 7.60 -33.23 14.48
C GLU A 46 7.83 -32.61 13.09
N ASN A 47 6.73 -32.32 12.38
CA ASN A 47 6.74 -31.69 11.06
C ASN A 47 6.73 -30.16 11.11
N VAL A 48 6.72 -29.56 12.31
CA VAL A 48 6.73 -28.11 12.52
C VAL A 48 8.07 -27.67 13.11
N LYS A 49 8.69 -26.66 12.49
CA LYS A 49 9.85 -25.95 13.06
C LYS A 49 9.41 -24.60 13.63
N LEU A 50 9.24 -24.55 14.95
CA LEU A 50 8.99 -23.32 15.69
C LEU A 50 10.32 -22.67 16.09
N ILE A 51 10.49 -21.41 15.72
CA ILE A 51 11.66 -20.57 16.06
C ILE A 51 11.12 -19.32 16.75
N ARG A 52 11.15 -19.32 18.08
CA ARG A 52 10.84 -18.14 18.91
C ARG A 52 12.13 -17.60 19.50
N GLN A 53 12.35 -16.30 19.39
CA GLN A 53 13.49 -15.65 20.02
C GLN A 53 13.48 -15.84 21.55
N ALA A 54 12.29 -15.86 22.16
CA ALA A 54 12.14 -16.08 23.60
C ALA A 54 12.65 -17.45 24.09
N ASP A 55 12.74 -18.46 23.21
CA ASP A 55 13.20 -19.81 23.54
C ASP A 55 14.72 -19.99 23.34
N LEU A 56 15.41 -18.97 22.84
CA LEU A 56 16.84 -19.03 22.53
C LEU A 56 17.69 -18.53 23.69
N GLY A 57 19.00 -18.73 23.58
CA GLY A 57 19.98 -18.26 24.58
C GLY A 57 19.93 -16.73 24.78
N PRO A 58 20.67 -16.21 25.77
CA PRO A 58 20.65 -14.78 26.08
C PRO A 58 20.98 -13.94 24.84
N LEU A 59 20.07 -13.02 24.52
CA LEU A 59 20.21 -12.11 23.40
C LEU A 59 21.26 -11.05 23.74
N THR A 60 22.34 -11.00 22.97
CA THR A 60 23.37 -9.96 23.11
C THR A 60 23.75 -9.43 21.72
N PRO A 61 24.35 -8.22 21.64
CA PRO A 61 24.93 -7.75 20.40
C PRO A 61 25.98 -8.72 19.83
N ASP A 62 26.64 -9.55 20.62
CA ASP A 62 27.61 -10.54 20.12
C ASP A 62 26.97 -11.86 19.69
N ASN A 63 25.78 -12.17 20.21
CA ASN A 63 25.00 -13.36 19.90
C ASN A 63 23.53 -13.01 19.55
N PRO A 64 23.28 -12.36 18.40
CA PRO A 64 21.95 -12.01 17.96
C PRO A 64 21.22 -13.21 17.32
N GLU A 65 20.39 -13.90 18.11
CA GLU A 65 19.59 -15.06 17.67
C GLU A 65 18.08 -14.70 17.66
N PRO A 66 17.25 -15.28 16.77
CA PRO A 66 17.63 -16.21 15.70
C PRO A 66 18.34 -15.50 14.56
N ASP A 67 19.45 -16.08 14.12
CA ASP A 67 20.17 -15.62 12.93
C ASP A 67 19.52 -16.13 11.63
N MET A 68 19.91 -15.56 10.49
CA MET A 68 19.48 -15.98 9.17
C MET A 68 19.79 -17.46 8.90
N SER A 69 20.92 -17.96 9.39
CA SER A 69 21.34 -19.35 9.21
C SER A 69 20.35 -20.32 9.84
N ARG A 70 19.85 -20.03 11.04
CA ARG A 70 18.88 -20.86 11.77
C ARG A 70 17.57 -20.99 11.01
N VAL A 71 17.03 -19.88 10.50
CA VAL A 71 15.79 -19.89 9.71
C VAL A 71 16.00 -20.64 8.40
N HIS A 72 17.12 -20.40 7.71
CA HIS A 72 17.47 -21.14 6.49
C HIS A 72 17.62 -22.64 6.73
N ASN A 73 18.21 -23.07 7.85
CA ASN A 73 18.33 -24.49 8.19
C ASN A 73 16.98 -25.17 8.39
N ALA A 74 16.01 -24.48 9.00
CA ALA A 74 14.64 -25.00 9.13
C ALA A 74 13.96 -25.19 7.76
N LEU A 75 14.14 -24.23 6.86
CA LEU A 75 13.60 -24.32 5.49
C LEU A 75 14.32 -25.40 4.67
N LEU A 76 15.65 -25.52 4.77
CA LEU A 76 16.41 -26.59 4.12
C LEU A 76 16.00 -27.97 4.62
N TRP A 77 15.71 -28.11 5.91
CA TRP A 77 15.21 -29.36 6.49
C TRP A 77 13.91 -29.80 5.81
N ILE A 78 12.96 -28.89 5.55
CA ILE A 78 11.74 -29.21 4.77
C ILE A 78 12.09 -29.68 3.35
N GLY A 79 13.06 -29.02 2.71
CA GLY A 79 13.57 -29.42 1.39
C GLY A 79 14.08 -30.85 1.36
N GLU A 80 14.79 -31.29 2.40
CA GLU A 80 15.27 -32.67 2.53
C GLU A 80 14.13 -33.65 2.83
N GLN A 81 13.17 -33.30 3.70
CA GLN A 81 12.01 -34.16 3.97
C GLN A 81 11.16 -34.42 2.72
N THR A 82 11.07 -33.42 1.84
CA THR A 82 10.24 -33.49 0.62
C THR A 82 11.03 -33.83 -0.65
N ARG A 83 12.26 -34.32 -0.49
CA ARG A 83 13.16 -34.62 -1.61
C ARG A 83 12.64 -35.76 -2.49
N GLU A 84 12.21 -36.84 -1.86
CA GLU A 84 11.77 -38.07 -2.55
C GLU A 84 10.23 -38.21 -2.55
N VAL A 85 9.57 -37.68 -1.51
CA VAL A 85 8.11 -37.76 -1.36
C VAL A 85 7.53 -36.36 -1.30
N LYS A 86 6.50 -36.11 -2.10
CA LYS A 86 5.78 -34.83 -2.11
C LYS A 86 5.02 -34.63 -0.80
N GLY A 87 5.11 -33.43 -0.22
CA GLY A 87 4.25 -33.02 0.91
C GLY A 87 2.82 -32.70 0.46
N ASP A 88 1.87 -32.67 1.37
CA ASP A 88 0.49 -32.24 1.05
C ASP A 88 0.42 -30.71 1.08
N ARG A 89 0.54 -30.08 2.25
CA ARG A 89 0.56 -28.61 2.40
C ARG A 89 1.81 -28.10 3.10
N LEU A 90 2.35 -26.98 2.60
CA LEU A 90 3.42 -26.20 3.24
C LEU A 90 2.82 -24.98 3.95
N TYR A 91 3.14 -24.78 5.22
CA TYR A 91 2.85 -23.55 5.96
C TYR A 91 4.13 -22.79 6.30
N LEU A 92 4.16 -21.51 5.97
CA LEU A 92 5.23 -20.61 6.37
C LEU A 92 4.62 -19.43 7.13
N TYR A 93 5.07 -19.18 8.35
CA TYR A 93 4.64 -18.05 9.17
C TYR A 93 5.85 -17.26 9.68
N PHE A 94 5.81 -15.94 9.52
CA PHE A 94 6.87 -15.03 9.94
C PHE A 94 6.26 -13.81 10.63
N SER A 95 6.76 -13.45 11.82
CA SER A 95 6.37 -12.25 12.56
C SER A 95 7.57 -11.49 13.11
N GLY A 96 7.55 -10.16 12.99
CA GLY A 96 8.62 -9.27 13.42
C GLY A 96 8.81 -8.05 12.50
N HIS A 97 9.95 -7.36 12.61
CA HIS A 97 10.28 -6.26 11.71
C HIS A 97 10.57 -6.77 10.30
N GLY A 98 10.05 -6.09 9.30
CA GLY A 98 10.22 -6.46 7.90
C GLY A 98 10.31 -5.27 6.97
N PHE A 99 10.48 -5.57 5.69
CA PHE A 99 10.46 -4.60 4.60
C PHE A 99 9.95 -5.26 3.32
N ALA A 100 9.47 -4.43 2.39
CA ALA A 100 9.12 -4.89 1.05
C ALA A 100 10.27 -4.60 0.08
N PRO A 101 10.95 -5.62 -0.47
CA PRO A 101 11.95 -5.41 -1.51
C PRO A 101 11.33 -5.13 -2.89
N VAL A 102 10.13 -5.67 -3.14
CA VAL A 102 9.25 -5.37 -4.28
C VAL A 102 7.83 -5.19 -3.76
N LEU A 103 6.99 -4.44 -4.48
CA LEU A 103 5.58 -4.31 -4.11
C LEU A 103 4.93 -5.68 -3.95
N GLU A 104 4.10 -5.84 -2.92
CA GLU A 104 3.33 -7.04 -2.61
C GLU A 104 4.12 -8.28 -2.12
N GLU A 105 5.44 -8.20 -2.01
CA GLU A 105 6.27 -9.24 -1.41
C GLU A 105 7.07 -8.71 -0.23
N GLY A 106 7.37 -9.59 0.72
CA GLY A 106 7.92 -9.21 2.02
C GLY A 106 9.12 -10.02 2.48
N ALA A 107 9.97 -9.38 3.26
CA ALA A 107 11.10 -9.99 3.95
C ALA A 107 11.08 -9.68 5.45
N LEU A 108 11.49 -10.65 6.27
CA LEU A 108 11.62 -10.52 7.72
C LEU A 108 13.09 -10.21 8.05
N PHE A 109 13.38 -9.15 8.80
CA PHE A 109 14.70 -8.95 9.38
C PHE A 109 14.98 -10.03 10.43
N THR A 110 16.19 -10.58 10.41
CA THR A 110 16.67 -11.50 11.45
C THR A 110 17.37 -10.73 12.56
N ALA A 111 17.57 -11.34 13.73
CA ALA A 111 18.02 -10.61 14.92
C ALA A 111 19.41 -9.95 14.73
N GLU A 112 20.25 -10.48 13.84
CA GLU A 112 21.59 -9.96 13.55
C GLU A 112 21.62 -8.77 12.58
N ALA A 113 20.46 -8.32 12.10
CA ALA A 113 20.34 -7.15 11.24
C ALA A 113 20.93 -5.90 11.92
N SER A 114 21.48 -5.00 11.11
CA SER A 114 21.96 -3.69 11.54
C SER A 114 21.77 -2.65 10.43
N SER A 115 21.87 -1.37 10.77
CA SER A 115 21.76 -0.28 9.79
C SER A 115 22.81 -0.36 8.66
N MET A 116 23.95 -1.03 8.90
CA MET A 116 25.02 -1.22 7.90
C MET A 116 24.93 -2.56 7.15
N LEU A 117 24.36 -3.59 7.79
CA LEU A 117 24.21 -4.93 7.22
C LEU A 117 22.78 -5.43 7.49
N PRO A 118 21.85 -5.23 6.55
CA PRO A 118 20.48 -5.71 6.68
C PRO A 118 20.46 -7.23 6.48
N ALA A 119 20.43 -7.99 7.57
CA ALA A 119 20.24 -9.43 7.55
C ALA A 119 18.74 -9.76 7.57
N TYR A 120 18.27 -10.59 6.65
CA TYR A 120 16.85 -10.86 6.48
C TYR A 120 16.60 -12.23 5.85
N VAL A 121 15.35 -12.70 5.95
CA VAL A 121 14.81 -13.87 5.26
C VAL A 121 13.72 -13.41 4.30
N TYR A 122 13.92 -13.68 3.01
CA TYR A 122 12.95 -13.37 1.97
C TYR A 122 12.03 -14.56 1.71
N ALA A 123 10.93 -14.64 2.47
CA ALA A 123 10.04 -15.79 2.50
C ALA A 123 9.43 -16.15 1.14
N PHE A 124 9.15 -15.15 0.31
CA PHE A 124 8.56 -15.34 -1.02
C PHE A 124 9.47 -16.13 -1.97
N ASP A 125 10.79 -15.94 -1.90
CA ASP A 125 11.72 -16.71 -2.71
C ASP A 125 11.74 -18.19 -2.32
N TRP A 126 11.68 -18.48 -1.03
CA TRP A 126 11.58 -19.86 -0.53
C TRP A 126 10.29 -20.51 -0.98
N LEU A 127 9.15 -19.81 -0.81
CA LEU A 127 7.85 -20.27 -1.30
C LEU A 127 7.89 -20.55 -2.81
N ARG A 128 8.45 -19.63 -3.60
CA ARG A 128 8.61 -19.76 -5.06
C ARG A 128 9.49 -20.96 -5.41
N GLY A 129 10.58 -21.18 -4.68
CA GLY A 129 11.47 -22.34 -4.84
C GLY A 129 10.76 -23.67 -4.62
N PHE A 130 10.03 -23.81 -3.49
CA PHE A 130 9.22 -25.02 -3.23
C PHE A 130 8.11 -25.22 -4.26
N ARG A 131 7.53 -24.13 -4.76
CA ARG A 131 6.46 -24.13 -5.77
C ARG A 131 6.96 -24.54 -7.15
N GLN A 132 8.08 -23.99 -7.61
CA GLN A 132 8.72 -24.36 -8.88
C GLN A 132 9.24 -25.80 -8.88
N ALA A 133 9.62 -26.32 -7.72
CA ALA A 133 10.04 -27.70 -7.53
C ALA A 133 8.86 -28.67 -7.32
N LEU A 134 7.60 -28.19 -7.31
CA LEU A 134 6.38 -28.97 -7.08
C LEU A 134 6.41 -29.84 -5.81
N ARG A 135 7.10 -29.37 -4.76
CA ARG A 135 7.35 -30.11 -3.52
C ARG A 135 6.10 -30.36 -2.67
N PHE A 136 5.03 -29.58 -2.89
CA PHE A 136 3.77 -29.64 -2.15
C PHE A 136 2.57 -29.56 -3.08
N ARG A 137 1.41 -30.06 -2.62
CA ARG A 137 0.14 -29.89 -3.31
C ARG A 137 -0.46 -28.51 -3.04
N GLU A 138 -0.22 -27.94 -1.86
CA GLU A 138 -0.74 -26.64 -1.47
C GLU A 138 0.32 -25.81 -0.73
N TYR A 139 0.23 -24.50 -0.86
CA TYR A 139 1.25 -23.57 -0.38
C TYR A 139 0.62 -22.43 0.42
N VAL A 140 1.07 -22.19 1.66
CA VAL A 140 0.54 -21.16 2.54
C VAL A 140 1.69 -20.32 3.09
N LEU A 141 1.60 -19.00 2.93
CA LEU A 141 2.52 -18.03 3.51
C LEU A 141 1.74 -16.95 4.26
N TRP A 142 2.08 -16.74 5.52
CA TRP A 142 1.55 -15.67 6.36
C TRP A 142 2.70 -14.83 6.90
N MET A 143 2.62 -13.51 6.75
CA MET A 143 3.65 -12.59 7.20
C MET A 143 3.01 -11.45 8.01
N ASP A 144 3.31 -11.43 9.31
CA ASP A 144 2.98 -10.31 10.19
C ASP A 144 4.20 -9.41 10.37
N CYS A 145 4.49 -8.65 9.32
CA CYS A 145 5.64 -7.75 9.27
C CYS A 145 5.26 -6.43 8.58
N CYS A 146 5.92 -5.35 8.96
CA CYS A 146 5.86 -4.09 8.21
C CYS A 146 6.40 -4.31 6.79
N MET A 147 5.79 -3.65 5.80
CA MET A 147 6.17 -3.77 4.38
C MET A 147 6.51 -2.41 3.77
N THR A 148 7.08 -1.50 4.56
CA THR A 148 7.59 -0.24 4.02
C THR A 148 8.59 -0.55 2.91
N TYR A 149 8.41 0.09 1.77
CA TYR A 149 9.20 -0.18 0.59
C TYR A 149 10.65 0.30 0.77
N GLN A 150 11.62 -0.62 0.78
CA GLN A 150 13.04 -0.29 1.01
C GLN A 150 13.92 -0.84 -0.11
N GLN A 151 14.04 -0.08 -1.20
CA GLN A 151 14.90 -0.41 -2.36
C GLN A 151 16.39 -0.40 -2.05
N SER A 152 16.79 0.26 -0.97
CA SER A 152 18.19 0.34 -0.58
C SER A 152 18.77 -1.03 -0.21
N ILE A 153 17.92 -2.01 0.14
CA ILE A 153 18.28 -3.38 0.53
C ILE A 153 18.23 -4.29 -0.69
N THR A 154 19.40 -4.74 -1.16
CA THR A 154 19.44 -5.64 -2.32
C THR A 154 18.94 -7.04 -1.98
N ILE A 155 18.01 -7.59 -2.77
CA ILE A 155 17.53 -8.97 -2.66
C ILE A 155 18.64 -9.96 -3.01
N SER A 156 18.88 -10.93 -2.15
CA SER A 156 19.71 -12.09 -2.44
C SER A 156 18.82 -13.32 -2.50
N GLU A 157 18.60 -13.86 -3.70
CA GLU A 157 17.92 -15.15 -3.82
C GLU A 157 18.71 -16.21 -3.02
N PRO A 158 18.03 -17.05 -2.21
CA PRO A 158 18.68 -18.18 -1.57
C PRO A 158 19.25 -19.09 -2.67
N ALA A 159 20.46 -19.62 -2.46
CA ALA A 159 21.10 -20.57 -3.38
C ALA A 159 20.42 -21.95 -3.31
N LEU A 160 19.12 -21.99 -3.59
CA LEU A 160 18.26 -23.13 -3.42
C LEU A 160 18.42 -24.07 -4.60
N ARG A 161 18.82 -25.32 -4.35
CA ARG A 161 18.87 -26.39 -5.37
C ARG A 161 17.78 -27.41 -5.13
N LEU A 162 16.51 -26.97 -5.11
CA LEU A 162 15.37 -27.90 -5.02
C LEU A 162 15.05 -28.59 -6.36
N GLY A 163 15.73 -28.22 -7.45
CA GLY A 163 15.39 -28.65 -8.80
C GLY A 163 14.19 -27.87 -9.36
N THR A 164 13.93 -28.02 -10.66
CA THR A 164 12.69 -27.56 -11.30
C THR A 164 11.93 -28.78 -11.77
N ALA A 165 10.62 -28.81 -11.56
CA ALA A 165 9.76 -29.90 -11.98
C ALA A 165 8.78 -29.43 -13.05
N ASN A 166 8.47 -30.29 -14.01
CA ASN A 166 7.48 -30.00 -15.05
C ASN A 166 6.08 -30.31 -14.50
N GLY A 167 5.19 -29.33 -14.53
CA GLY A 167 3.80 -29.49 -14.08
C GLY A 167 3.18 -28.17 -13.65
N VAL A 168 1.87 -28.19 -13.39
CA VAL A 168 1.14 -27.03 -12.87
C VAL A 168 1.31 -27.01 -11.34
N PRO A 169 1.85 -25.92 -10.76
CA PRO A 169 1.91 -25.78 -9.32
C PRO A 169 0.52 -25.78 -8.70
N GLY A 170 0.38 -26.38 -7.52
CA GLY A 170 -0.88 -26.35 -6.79
C GLY A 170 -1.24 -24.96 -6.24
N PRO A 171 -2.45 -24.84 -5.65
CA PRO A 171 -2.96 -23.56 -5.21
C PRO A 171 -2.15 -23.01 -4.03
N MET A 172 -2.19 -21.69 -3.90
CA MET A 172 -1.43 -20.95 -2.91
C MET A 172 -2.30 -19.90 -2.20
N PHE A 173 -2.09 -19.74 -0.89
CA PHE A 173 -2.61 -18.64 -0.10
C PHE A 173 -1.42 -17.83 0.46
N VAL A 174 -1.38 -16.54 0.17
CA VAL A 174 -0.41 -15.59 0.73
C VAL A 174 -1.17 -14.49 1.44
N GLY A 175 -0.88 -14.28 2.72
CA GLY A 175 -1.40 -13.17 3.51
C GLY A 175 -0.26 -12.36 4.12
N VAL A 176 -0.29 -11.05 3.91
CA VAL A 176 0.70 -10.11 4.44
C VAL A 176 0.00 -8.99 5.20
N ALA A 177 0.41 -8.71 6.43
CA ALA A 177 -0.25 -7.77 7.34
C ALA A 177 -0.40 -6.34 6.79
N ALA A 178 0.64 -5.84 6.12
CA ALA A 178 0.68 -4.52 5.51
C ALA A 178 1.36 -4.58 4.13
N GLN A 179 1.19 -3.59 3.27
CA GLN A 179 1.87 -3.44 1.98
C GLN A 179 2.65 -2.15 1.81
N THR A 180 2.19 -1.08 2.45
CA THR A 180 2.70 0.28 2.26
C THR A 180 3.02 0.97 3.58
N LYS A 181 2.51 0.44 4.70
CA LYS A 181 2.70 1.00 6.04
C LYS A 181 3.14 -0.05 7.06
N SER A 182 3.20 0.37 8.31
CA SER A 182 3.56 -0.48 9.44
C SER A 182 2.45 -1.47 9.78
N ALA A 183 2.86 -2.70 10.13
CA ALA A 183 2.01 -3.61 10.89
C ALA A 183 1.93 -3.12 12.35
N LEU A 184 0.83 -3.43 13.04
CA LEU A 184 0.56 -2.96 14.39
C LEU A 184 0.44 -4.13 15.36
N GLU A 185 1.02 -3.96 16.56
CA GLU A 185 0.74 -4.80 17.72
C GLU A 185 -0.07 -4.03 18.78
N HIS A 186 -1.04 -4.69 19.41
CA HIS A 186 -1.85 -4.09 20.48
C HIS A 186 -2.39 -5.17 21.43
N PRO A 187 -2.66 -4.84 22.71
CA PRO A 187 -3.42 -5.71 23.60
C PRO A 187 -4.77 -6.14 23.02
N MET A 188 -5.03 -7.43 22.95
CA MET A 188 -6.29 -8.01 22.47
C MET A 188 -7.22 -8.35 23.65
N ALA A 189 -8.39 -8.92 23.33
CA ALA A 189 -9.42 -9.24 24.33
C ALA A 189 -8.98 -10.25 25.40
N ASP A 190 -7.91 -11.02 25.16
CA ASP A 190 -7.29 -11.91 26.14
C ASP A 190 -6.29 -11.20 27.08
N GLY A 191 -6.11 -9.89 26.91
CA GLY A 191 -5.20 -9.06 27.68
C GLY A 191 -3.74 -9.19 27.30
N GLN A 192 -3.39 -9.94 26.25
CA GLN A 192 -2.03 -10.08 25.75
C GLN A 192 -1.81 -9.24 24.49
N VAL A 193 -0.56 -8.85 24.23
CA VAL A 193 -0.18 -8.12 23.00
C VAL A 193 -0.03 -9.11 21.85
N HIS A 194 -0.69 -8.80 20.73
CA HIS A 194 -0.63 -9.54 19.48
C HIS A 194 -0.44 -8.61 18.30
N GLY A 195 0.16 -9.09 17.22
CA GLY A 195 0.01 -8.51 15.90
C GLY A 195 -1.46 -8.55 15.47
N VAL A 196 -2.01 -7.42 15.03
CA VAL A 196 -3.43 -7.30 14.65
C VAL A 196 -3.77 -8.28 13.51
N PHE A 197 -2.85 -8.46 12.56
CA PHE A 197 -3.02 -9.43 11.48
C PHE A 197 -3.04 -10.86 12.01
N SER A 198 -2.07 -11.25 12.85
CA SER A 198 -2.00 -12.60 13.41
C SER A 198 -3.22 -12.95 14.26
N TRP A 199 -3.69 -12.01 15.08
CA TRP A 199 -4.93 -12.17 15.83
C TRP A 199 -6.12 -12.39 14.92
N THR A 200 -6.32 -11.49 13.94
CA THR A 200 -7.43 -11.58 12.97
C THR A 200 -7.37 -12.91 12.21
N LEU A 201 -6.19 -13.31 11.74
CA LEU A 201 -5.97 -14.58 11.04
C LEU A 201 -6.41 -15.76 11.90
N LEU A 202 -6.00 -15.82 13.16
CA LEU A 202 -6.37 -16.90 14.08
C LEU A 202 -7.87 -16.95 14.35
N GLN A 203 -8.54 -15.80 14.54
CA GLN A 203 -10.01 -15.77 14.69
C GLN A 203 -10.71 -16.33 13.45
N GLY A 204 -10.23 -15.94 12.26
CA GLY A 204 -10.74 -16.44 10.99
C GLY A 204 -10.58 -17.96 10.84
N LEU A 205 -9.37 -18.47 11.09
CA LEU A 205 -9.03 -19.90 11.02
C LEU A 205 -9.81 -20.74 12.05
N ARG A 206 -10.10 -20.19 13.23
CA ARG A 206 -10.94 -20.83 14.27
C ARG A 206 -12.43 -20.84 13.95
N GLY A 207 -12.82 -20.29 12.79
CA GLY A 207 -14.17 -20.44 12.25
C GLY A 207 -14.90 -19.14 12.00
N ALA A 208 -14.41 -17.99 12.46
CA ALA A 208 -15.08 -16.71 12.20
C ALA A 208 -15.16 -16.38 10.70
N ALA A 209 -14.27 -16.95 9.90
CA ALA A 209 -14.26 -16.85 8.44
C ALA A 209 -15.11 -17.90 7.73
N ALA A 210 -15.93 -18.69 8.43
CA ALA A 210 -16.71 -19.75 7.81
C ALA A 210 -17.74 -19.21 6.81
N ASN A 211 -17.82 -19.86 5.65
CA ASN A 211 -18.83 -19.56 4.64
C ASN A 211 -20.20 -20.16 4.99
N ASP A 212 -21.15 -20.04 4.07
CA ASP A 212 -22.51 -20.60 4.13
C ASP A 212 -22.55 -22.13 4.30
N ARG A 213 -21.45 -22.84 4.00
CA ARG A 213 -21.30 -24.29 4.15
C ARG A 213 -20.49 -24.69 5.39
N GLY A 214 -20.21 -23.76 6.31
CA GLY A 214 -19.39 -24.04 7.50
C GLY A 214 -17.91 -24.27 7.19
N GLN A 215 -17.42 -23.85 6.02
CA GLN A 215 -16.02 -24.06 5.60
C GLN A 215 -15.23 -22.77 5.68
N VAL A 216 -14.00 -22.83 6.19
CA VAL A 216 -13.02 -21.75 6.07
C VAL A 216 -12.18 -22.04 4.82
N THR A 217 -12.47 -21.35 3.71
CA THR A 217 -11.71 -21.43 2.46
C THR A 217 -10.73 -20.27 2.33
N GLY A 218 -9.81 -20.33 1.35
CA GLY A 218 -8.95 -19.20 1.01
C GLY A 218 -9.76 -17.91 0.74
N GLU A 219 -10.86 -18.02 -0.01
CA GLU A 219 -11.72 -16.88 -0.34
C GLU A 219 -12.49 -16.36 0.87
N SER A 220 -13.02 -17.25 1.72
CA SER A 220 -13.77 -16.84 2.90
C SER A 220 -12.86 -16.21 3.95
N LEU A 221 -11.63 -16.75 4.12
CA LEU A 221 -10.60 -16.17 4.96
C LEU A 221 -10.13 -14.80 4.43
N LYS A 222 -9.91 -14.67 3.12
CA LYS A 222 -9.63 -13.37 2.48
C LYS A 222 -10.72 -12.34 2.79
N SER A 223 -11.99 -12.70 2.57
CA SER A 223 -13.13 -11.83 2.87
C SER A 223 -13.17 -11.47 4.36
N PHE A 224 -12.91 -12.42 5.24
CA PHE A 224 -12.87 -12.17 6.69
C PHE A 224 -11.77 -11.18 7.05
N LEU A 225 -10.54 -11.42 6.62
CA LEU A 225 -9.39 -10.55 6.90
C LEU A 225 -9.63 -9.11 6.41
N HIS A 226 -10.25 -8.92 5.24
CA HIS A 226 -10.56 -7.58 4.73
C HIS A 226 -11.71 -6.85 5.45
N ASN A 227 -12.59 -7.57 6.13
CA ASN A 227 -13.78 -6.98 6.77
C ASN A 227 -13.67 -6.89 8.30
N ALA A 228 -12.94 -7.80 8.94
CA ALA A 228 -12.85 -7.90 10.40
C ALA A 228 -11.59 -7.25 10.98
N MET A 229 -10.47 -7.22 10.24
CA MET A 229 -9.22 -6.61 10.73
C MET A 229 -9.38 -5.17 11.24
N PRO A 230 -10.17 -4.29 10.59
CA PRO A 230 -10.38 -2.92 11.08
C PRO A 230 -11.06 -2.83 12.46
N GLU A 231 -11.82 -3.85 12.84
CA GLU A 231 -12.53 -3.88 14.14
C GLU A 231 -11.58 -4.18 15.30
N PHE A 232 -10.46 -4.84 15.03
CA PHE A 232 -9.39 -5.13 16.00
C PHE A 232 -8.35 -4.01 16.11
N LEU A 233 -8.44 -2.96 15.28
CA LEU A 233 -7.56 -1.79 15.39
C LEU A 233 -7.99 -0.88 16.56
N PRO A 234 -7.03 -0.30 17.32
CA PRO A 234 -7.32 0.70 18.33
C PRO A 234 -7.96 1.96 17.73
N GLU A 235 -8.85 2.62 18.48
CA GLU A 235 -9.58 3.80 18.01
C GLU A 235 -8.66 4.96 17.58
N SER A 236 -7.56 5.16 18.31
CA SER A 236 -6.53 6.17 17.98
C SER A 236 -5.89 5.91 16.61
N VAL A 237 -5.66 4.64 16.27
CA VAL A 237 -5.06 4.25 14.98
C VAL A 237 -6.08 4.33 13.85
N ARG A 238 -7.35 3.98 14.12
CA ARG A 238 -8.45 4.18 13.16
C ARG A 238 -8.57 5.64 12.72
N SER A 239 -8.28 6.57 13.61
CA SER A 239 -8.34 8.00 13.33
C SER A 239 -7.08 8.55 12.64
N ALA A 240 -5.90 7.95 12.86
CA ALA A 240 -4.61 8.54 12.50
C ALA A 240 -4.03 8.15 11.13
N SER A 241 -4.68 7.27 10.35
CA SER A 241 -4.20 6.83 9.02
C SER A 241 -2.77 6.26 9.01
N ALA A 242 -2.29 5.73 10.13
CA ALA A 242 -0.88 5.34 10.31
C ALA A 242 -0.55 3.90 9.88
N VAL A 243 -1.56 3.08 9.57
CA VAL A 243 -1.44 1.65 9.27
C VAL A 243 -2.32 1.30 8.07
N ASP A 244 -1.92 0.28 7.32
CA ASP A 244 -2.79 -0.28 6.28
C ASP A 244 -3.97 -1.00 6.96
N LEU A 245 -5.19 -0.72 6.50
CA LEU A 245 -6.40 -1.40 6.98
C LEU A 245 -6.47 -2.86 6.59
N HIS A 246 -5.97 -3.13 5.39
CA HIS A 246 -6.25 -4.35 4.67
C HIS A 246 -4.95 -5.09 4.45
N PRO A 247 -4.89 -6.34 4.93
CA PRO A 247 -3.76 -7.16 4.59
C PRO A 247 -3.81 -7.45 3.10
N PHE A 248 -2.64 -7.67 2.50
CA PHE A 248 -2.60 -8.16 1.14
C PHE A 248 -2.80 -9.67 1.11
N ILE A 249 -3.89 -10.07 0.45
CA ILE A 249 -4.25 -11.47 0.32
C ILE A 249 -4.31 -11.87 -1.16
N ARG A 250 -3.39 -12.77 -1.54
CA ARG A 250 -3.43 -13.52 -2.79
C ARG A 250 -3.84 -14.96 -2.49
N THR A 251 -4.95 -15.40 -3.06
CA THR A 251 -5.44 -16.76 -2.89
C THR A 251 -5.80 -17.34 -4.25
N ASP A 252 -5.31 -18.55 -4.52
CA ASP A 252 -5.79 -19.40 -5.61
C ASP A 252 -7.01 -20.20 -5.10
N GLU A 253 -7.92 -20.57 -5.99
CA GLU A 253 -9.09 -21.37 -5.63
C GLU A 253 -8.67 -22.77 -5.15
N GLY A 254 -9.45 -23.33 -4.21
CA GLY A 254 -9.37 -24.75 -3.83
C GLY A 254 -8.75 -25.03 -2.47
N ILE A 255 -8.21 -24.04 -1.76
CA ILE A 255 -7.69 -24.25 -0.39
C ILE A 255 -8.85 -24.20 0.62
N THR A 256 -8.97 -25.25 1.43
CA THR A 256 -9.84 -25.29 2.62
C THR A 256 -9.00 -25.51 3.86
N PHE A 257 -9.09 -24.61 4.84
CA PHE A 257 -8.37 -24.68 6.11
C PHE A 257 -9.11 -25.52 7.14
N THR A 258 -10.41 -25.27 7.32
CA THR A 258 -11.20 -25.90 8.38
C THR A 258 -12.62 -26.20 7.88
N ARG A 259 -13.23 -27.27 8.41
CA ARG A 259 -14.63 -27.66 8.17
C ARG A 259 -15.34 -27.77 9.51
N LEU A 260 -16.30 -26.89 9.75
CA LEU A 260 -17.08 -26.89 10.98
C LEU A 260 -18.39 -27.65 10.77
N PRO A 261 -18.91 -28.34 11.81
CA PRO A 261 -20.22 -28.99 11.75
C PRO A 261 -21.35 -27.96 11.66
N GLU A 262 -21.17 -26.78 12.25
CA GLU A 262 -22.15 -25.70 12.30
C GLU A 262 -21.48 -24.34 12.06
N ARG A 263 -22.27 -23.37 11.58
CA ARG A 263 -21.78 -21.99 11.38
C ARG A 263 -21.70 -21.27 12.73
N PRO A 264 -20.58 -20.61 13.05
CA PRO A 264 -20.50 -19.76 14.23
C PRO A 264 -21.55 -18.64 14.18
N THR A 265 -22.13 -18.35 15.33
CA THR A 265 -23.04 -17.23 15.54
C THR A 265 -22.42 -16.24 16.51
N PHE A 266 -22.78 -14.97 16.32
CA PHE A 266 -22.22 -13.84 17.04
C PHE A 266 -23.34 -13.12 17.77
N ARG A 267 -23.12 -12.85 19.05
CA ARG A 267 -24.05 -12.08 19.87
C ARG A 267 -24.23 -10.71 19.24
N THR A 268 -25.48 -10.32 19.03
CA THR A 268 -25.86 -9.06 18.40
C THR A 268 -26.86 -8.35 19.29
N VAL A 269 -26.57 -7.09 19.63
CA VAL A 269 -27.41 -6.21 20.42
C VAL A 269 -27.80 -5.02 19.55
N LEU A 270 -29.09 -4.88 19.26
CA LEU A 270 -29.64 -3.79 18.47
C LEU A 270 -30.44 -2.87 19.38
N THR A 271 -30.12 -1.58 19.37
CA THR A 271 -30.82 -0.56 20.15
C THR A 271 -31.68 0.29 19.23
N PHE A 272 -32.99 0.26 19.45
CA PHE A 272 -34.01 1.00 18.70
C PHE A 272 -34.46 2.23 19.49
N PRO A 273 -35.13 3.21 18.83
CA PRO A 273 -35.84 4.27 19.54
C PRO A 273 -36.92 3.68 20.45
N GLU A 274 -37.20 4.31 21.60
CA GLU A 274 -38.17 3.79 22.58
C GLU A 274 -39.57 3.54 21.98
N ALA A 275 -39.97 4.34 20.99
CA ALA A 275 -41.24 4.19 20.27
C ALA A 275 -41.37 2.86 19.49
N ALA A 276 -40.27 2.12 19.28
CA ALA A 276 -40.27 0.82 18.61
C ALA A 276 -40.74 -0.32 19.52
N ALA A 277 -40.77 -0.11 20.84
CA ALA A 277 -41.28 -1.11 21.77
C ALA A 277 -42.75 -1.44 21.46
N GLY A 278 -43.07 -2.72 21.41
CA GLY A 278 -44.38 -3.26 21.05
C GLY A 278 -44.70 -3.22 19.55
N LYS A 279 -43.76 -2.84 18.68
CA LYS A 279 -43.95 -2.82 17.22
C LYS A 279 -43.38 -4.09 16.57
N GLU A 280 -43.89 -4.39 15.38
CA GLU A 280 -43.34 -5.43 14.51
C GLU A 280 -41.94 -5.04 14.04
N PHE A 281 -41.06 -6.03 14.04
CA PHE A 281 -39.66 -5.89 13.69
C PHE A 281 -39.21 -7.08 12.83
N LEU A 282 -38.45 -6.76 11.78
CA LEU A 282 -37.89 -7.71 10.84
C LEU A 282 -36.38 -7.48 10.67
N LEU A 283 -35.61 -8.57 10.60
CA LEU A 283 -34.23 -8.57 10.11
C LEU A 283 -34.18 -9.23 8.74
N TRP A 284 -33.78 -8.47 7.73
CA TRP A 284 -33.63 -8.94 6.36
C TRP A 284 -32.17 -9.33 6.07
N THR A 285 -31.97 -10.42 5.33
CA THR A 285 -30.66 -10.85 4.79
C THR A 285 -30.86 -11.62 3.49
N GLY A 286 -29.80 -12.04 2.80
CA GLY A 286 -29.89 -12.90 1.62
C GLY A 286 -29.96 -12.16 0.28
N ARG A 287 -29.94 -12.95 -0.79
CA ARG A 287 -30.09 -12.57 -2.20
C ARG A 287 -30.78 -13.73 -2.94
N PRO A 288 -32.12 -13.77 -3.07
CA PRO A 288 -33.11 -12.75 -2.70
C PRO A 288 -33.18 -12.48 -1.20
N HIS A 289 -33.61 -11.27 -0.80
CA HIS A 289 -33.77 -10.99 0.63
C HIS A 289 -34.91 -11.78 1.26
N ILE A 290 -34.66 -12.31 2.46
CA ILE A 290 -35.58 -13.09 3.28
C ILE A 290 -35.54 -12.58 4.73
N PRO A 291 -36.63 -12.76 5.52
CA PRO A 291 -36.62 -12.41 6.93
C PRO A 291 -35.83 -13.47 7.71
N ALA A 292 -34.64 -13.11 8.20
CA ALA A 292 -33.84 -13.92 9.11
C ALA A 292 -34.45 -14.00 10.51
N VAL A 293 -35.06 -12.90 10.95
CA VAL A 293 -35.79 -12.79 12.23
C VAL A 293 -37.05 -11.98 11.97
N ALA A 294 -38.17 -12.40 12.54
CA ALA A 294 -39.43 -11.67 12.54
C ALA A 294 -40.10 -11.80 13.90
N GLY A 295 -40.66 -10.71 14.42
CA GLY A 295 -41.37 -10.73 15.70
C GLY A 295 -41.82 -9.35 16.15
N THR A 296 -42.17 -9.25 17.44
CA THR A 296 -42.53 -7.99 18.09
C THR A 296 -41.44 -7.62 19.10
N LEU A 297 -40.98 -6.37 19.07
CA LEU A 297 -40.01 -5.88 20.04
C LEU A 297 -40.63 -5.78 21.43
N GLY A 298 -40.16 -6.57 22.39
CA GLY A 298 -40.62 -6.48 23.79
C GLY A 298 -40.13 -5.22 24.50
N SER A 299 -38.98 -4.67 24.08
CA SER A 299 -38.38 -3.44 24.58
C SER A 299 -37.65 -2.71 23.45
N ALA A 300 -37.04 -1.57 23.75
CA ALA A 300 -36.21 -0.83 22.80
C ALA A 300 -34.89 -1.54 22.43
N THR A 301 -34.59 -2.70 23.03
CA THR A 301 -33.35 -3.45 22.76
C THR A 301 -33.69 -4.87 22.33
N TRP A 302 -33.10 -5.31 21.23
CA TRP A 302 -33.13 -6.70 20.80
C TRP A 302 -31.76 -7.33 20.97
N THR A 303 -31.72 -8.54 21.53
CA THR A 303 -30.50 -9.34 21.65
C THR A 303 -30.72 -10.70 21.02
N GLY A 304 -29.82 -11.11 20.13
CA GLY A 304 -29.86 -12.42 19.49
C GLY A 304 -28.48 -12.89 19.05
N ALA A 305 -28.45 -14.02 18.35
CA ALA A 305 -27.23 -14.58 17.76
C ALA A 305 -27.39 -14.67 16.24
N LEU A 306 -26.50 -14.01 15.50
CA LEU A 306 -26.55 -13.95 14.05
C LEU A 306 -25.29 -14.56 13.46
N VAL A 307 -25.41 -15.24 12.32
CA VAL A 307 -24.24 -15.68 11.55
C VAL A 307 -23.57 -14.48 10.87
N ARG A 308 -22.27 -14.60 10.57
CA ARG A 308 -21.54 -13.61 9.78
C ARG A 308 -22.27 -13.28 8.47
N GLY A 309 -22.46 -11.99 8.18
CA GLY A 309 -23.16 -11.49 7.00
C GLY A 309 -23.68 -10.06 7.14
N LEU A 310 -24.42 -9.60 6.13
CA LEU A 310 -25.10 -8.30 6.13
C LEU A 310 -26.58 -8.43 6.47
N TYR A 311 -27.10 -7.44 7.18
CA TYR A 311 -28.48 -7.41 7.64
C TYR A 311 -29.09 -6.02 7.50
N VAL A 312 -30.41 -5.96 7.34
CA VAL A 312 -31.19 -4.72 7.44
C VAL A 312 -32.29 -4.89 8.47
N ALA A 313 -32.28 -4.03 9.49
CA ALA A 313 -33.31 -3.93 10.51
C ALA A 313 -34.44 -3.03 10.02
N GLU A 314 -35.68 -3.52 10.09
CA GLU A 314 -36.88 -2.79 9.71
C GLU A 314 -37.89 -2.75 10.86
N VAL A 315 -38.46 -1.56 11.10
CA VAL A 315 -39.66 -1.38 11.92
C VAL A 315 -40.68 -0.60 11.07
N PRO A 316 -41.58 -1.29 10.33
CA PRO A 316 -42.42 -0.66 9.32
C PRO A 316 -43.28 0.49 9.88
N ALA A 317 -43.79 0.32 11.09
CA ALA A 317 -44.66 1.30 11.75
C ALA A 317 -43.97 2.64 12.06
N LEU A 318 -42.63 2.67 12.09
CA LEU A 318 -41.83 3.87 12.35
C LEU A 318 -41.02 4.32 11.13
N GLY A 319 -41.10 3.59 10.01
CA GLY A 319 -40.27 3.83 8.83
C GLY A 319 -38.77 3.62 9.09
N LEU A 320 -38.39 2.86 10.12
CA LEU A 320 -36.99 2.54 10.38
C LEU A 320 -36.51 1.49 9.38
N ARG A 321 -35.36 1.73 8.77
CA ARG A 321 -34.69 0.84 7.82
C ARG A 321 -33.18 1.12 7.91
N HIS A 322 -32.46 0.27 8.63
CA HIS A 322 -31.05 0.49 8.96
C HIS A 322 -30.22 -0.75 8.65
N GLY A 323 -29.18 -0.58 7.84
CA GLY A 323 -28.28 -1.67 7.46
C GLY A 323 -27.07 -1.76 8.37
N PHE A 324 -26.68 -2.98 8.72
CA PHE A 324 -25.51 -3.25 9.57
C PHE A 324 -24.79 -4.54 9.16
N GLN A 325 -23.57 -4.72 9.67
CA GLN A 325 -22.71 -5.86 9.37
C GLN A 325 -22.44 -6.69 10.62
N VAL A 326 -22.47 -8.01 10.47
CA VAL A 326 -21.87 -8.97 11.39
C VAL A 326 -20.59 -9.50 10.74
N SER A 327 -19.44 -8.96 11.13
CA SER A 327 -18.13 -9.24 10.52
C SER A 327 -17.54 -10.59 10.90
N GLY A 328 -17.94 -11.08 12.08
CA GLY A 328 -17.36 -12.21 12.79
C GLY A 328 -16.21 -11.84 13.74
N ALA A 329 -15.92 -10.55 13.96
CA ALA A 329 -14.85 -10.13 14.88
C ALA A 329 -15.21 -10.27 16.37
N GLY A 330 -16.50 -10.39 16.71
CA GLY A 330 -16.96 -10.47 18.09
C GLY A 330 -18.44 -10.13 18.24
N GLU A 331 -18.79 -9.58 19.41
CA GLU A 331 -20.14 -9.07 19.69
C GLU A 331 -20.40 -7.80 18.86
N VAL A 332 -21.61 -7.71 18.29
CA VAL A 332 -22.07 -6.57 17.50
C VAL A 332 -23.04 -5.75 18.34
N ALA A 333 -22.79 -4.45 18.47
CA ALA A 333 -23.69 -3.51 19.14
C ALA A 333 -24.00 -2.35 18.19
N GLU A 334 -25.25 -2.26 17.73
CA GLU A 334 -25.67 -1.31 16.71
C GLU A 334 -26.84 -0.43 17.18
N GLN A 335 -26.86 0.83 16.73
CA GLN A 335 -27.94 1.75 17.04
C GLN A 335 -28.79 2.05 15.81
N ILE A 336 -30.03 1.58 15.83
CA ILE A 336 -30.97 1.67 14.71
C ILE A 336 -31.55 3.07 14.64
N ARG A 337 -31.12 3.82 13.63
CA ARG A 337 -31.49 5.24 13.48
C ARG A 337 -31.96 5.60 12.07
N ASP A 338 -31.53 4.84 11.07
CA ASP A 338 -31.83 5.18 9.68
C ASP A 338 -33.29 4.90 9.33
N THR A 339 -33.80 5.71 8.42
CA THR A 339 -35.18 5.64 7.94
C THR A 339 -35.21 5.36 6.45
N GLY A 340 -36.28 4.73 5.99
CA GLY A 340 -36.44 4.39 4.58
C GLY A 340 -37.85 3.93 4.25
N PRO A 341 -38.14 3.71 2.95
CA PRO A 341 -39.42 3.16 2.55
C PRO A 341 -39.59 1.72 3.08
N PRO A 342 -40.84 1.29 3.34
CA PRO A 342 -41.14 -0.08 3.72
C PRO A 342 -40.56 -1.09 2.72
N VAL A 343 -40.07 -2.21 3.24
CA VAL A 343 -39.43 -3.24 2.42
C VAL A 343 -40.43 -3.90 1.50
N ARG A 344 -40.08 -3.98 0.21
CA ARG A 344 -40.90 -4.67 -0.79
C ARG A 344 -40.63 -6.17 -0.77
N PRO A 345 -41.64 -7.03 -1.00
CA PRO A 345 -41.42 -8.46 -1.18
C PRO A 345 -40.44 -8.74 -2.32
N ALA A 346 -39.53 -9.69 -2.11
CA ALA A 346 -38.56 -10.09 -3.14
C ALA A 346 -39.24 -10.90 -4.25
N ASP A 347 -39.06 -10.49 -5.51
CA ASP A 347 -39.28 -11.35 -6.68
C ASP A 347 -37.94 -11.98 -7.08
N PRO A 348 -37.77 -13.32 -6.94
CA PRO A 348 -36.51 -14.00 -7.22
C PRO A 348 -36.09 -13.94 -8.70
N PHE A 349 -37.00 -13.58 -9.60
CA PHE A 349 -36.72 -13.45 -11.04
C PHE A 349 -36.52 -11.99 -11.48
N ALA A 350 -36.82 -11.02 -10.62
CA ALA A 350 -36.58 -9.62 -10.91
C ALA A 350 -35.10 -9.25 -10.75
N LEU A 351 -34.64 -8.32 -11.57
CA LEU A 351 -33.33 -7.68 -11.43
C LEU A 351 -33.53 -6.18 -11.25
N HIS A 352 -32.97 -5.64 -10.19
CA HIS A 352 -32.99 -4.22 -9.87
C HIS A 352 -31.67 -3.57 -10.24
N ARG A 353 -31.73 -2.31 -10.67
CA ARG A 353 -30.54 -1.50 -10.97
C ARG A 353 -29.84 -1.10 -9.68
N ILE A 354 -28.51 -1.20 -9.67
CA ILE A 354 -27.61 -0.63 -8.68
C ILE A 354 -26.80 0.45 -9.40
N GLU A 355 -27.19 1.72 -9.25
CA GLU A 355 -26.49 2.88 -9.80
C GLU A 355 -25.91 3.71 -8.67
N VAL A 356 -24.58 3.63 -8.51
CA VAL A 356 -23.82 4.30 -7.46
C VAL A 356 -22.84 5.25 -8.11
N THR A 357 -22.83 6.51 -7.67
CA THR A 357 -21.87 7.52 -8.13
C THR A 357 -21.13 8.08 -6.93
N ALA A 358 -19.81 7.99 -6.96
CA ALA A 358 -18.95 8.66 -6.00
C ALA A 358 -18.85 10.15 -6.36
N ASP A 359 -18.80 11.00 -5.33
CA ASP A 359 -18.57 12.44 -5.50
C ASP A 359 -17.18 12.76 -6.10
N ASN A 360 -16.20 11.88 -5.88
CA ASN A 360 -14.89 11.92 -6.51
C ASN A 360 -14.68 10.76 -7.51
N PRO A 361 -14.43 11.06 -8.81
CA PRO A 361 -14.18 10.06 -9.85
C PRO A 361 -13.01 9.10 -9.62
N ALA A 362 -12.06 9.44 -8.73
CA ALA A 362 -10.93 8.59 -8.41
C ALA A 362 -11.23 7.54 -7.33
N ALA A 363 -12.36 7.64 -6.64
CA ALA A 363 -12.74 6.67 -5.61
C ALA A 363 -13.15 5.33 -6.23
N SER A 364 -12.65 4.23 -5.69
CA SER A 364 -13.17 2.90 -6.05
C SER A 364 -14.48 2.63 -5.32
N ILE A 365 -15.41 2.00 -6.03
CA ILE A 365 -16.69 1.53 -5.53
C ILE A 365 -16.61 0.00 -5.47
N LEU A 366 -16.85 -0.57 -4.29
CA LEU A 366 -16.90 -2.01 -4.06
C LEU A 366 -18.30 -2.38 -3.56
N VAL A 367 -18.96 -3.33 -4.23
CA VAL A 367 -20.27 -3.83 -3.82
C VAL A 367 -20.13 -5.28 -3.39
N THR A 368 -20.42 -5.57 -2.12
CA THR A 368 -20.41 -6.93 -1.57
C THR A 368 -21.82 -7.41 -1.23
N ASP A 369 -22.09 -8.70 -1.42
CA ASP A 369 -23.38 -9.30 -1.07
C ASP A 369 -23.51 -9.59 0.44
N TYR A 370 -24.67 -10.12 0.82
CA TYR A 370 -25.01 -10.53 2.18
C TYR A 370 -24.02 -11.53 2.82
N ALA A 371 -23.26 -12.28 2.01
CA ALA A 371 -22.24 -13.22 2.46
C ALA A 371 -20.83 -12.60 2.49
N LEU A 372 -20.74 -11.27 2.32
CA LEU A 372 -19.51 -10.49 2.26
C LEU A 372 -18.59 -10.90 1.10
N ARG A 373 -19.17 -11.39 0.00
CA ARG A 373 -18.46 -11.68 -1.25
C ARG A 373 -18.52 -10.45 -2.14
N LEU A 374 -17.38 -10.05 -2.72
CA LEU A 374 -17.33 -8.96 -3.70
C LEU A 374 -18.06 -9.40 -4.97
N VAL A 375 -19.12 -8.67 -5.34
CA VAL A 375 -19.93 -8.96 -6.54
C VAL A 375 -19.56 -8.02 -7.67
N PHE A 376 -19.49 -6.72 -7.37
CA PHE A 376 -19.16 -5.69 -8.35
C PHE A 376 -18.07 -4.77 -7.84
N SER A 377 -17.30 -4.23 -8.76
CA SER A 377 -16.34 -3.17 -8.45
C SER A 377 -16.07 -2.31 -9.66
N ASP A 378 -16.06 -1.00 -9.45
CA ASP A 378 -15.76 0.01 -10.45
C ASP A 378 -15.03 1.20 -9.78
N THR A 379 -14.74 2.26 -10.54
CA THR A 379 -14.12 3.49 -10.08
C THR A 379 -14.96 4.68 -10.54
N GLY A 380 -15.29 5.58 -9.62
CA GLY A 380 -16.08 6.80 -9.85
C GLY A 380 -17.58 6.56 -10.01
N SER A 381 -17.99 5.66 -10.90
CA SER A 381 -19.40 5.32 -11.13
C SER A 381 -19.55 3.82 -11.36
N LEU A 382 -20.60 3.23 -10.79
CA LEU A 382 -20.96 1.83 -10.95
C LEU A 382 -22.42 1.72 -11.39
N ARG A 383 -22.68 0.98 -12.47
CA ARG A 383 -24.03 0.76 -13.04
C ARG A 383 -24.21 -0.71 -13.35
N GLU A 384 -24.85 -1.42 -12.45
CA GLU A 384 -25.06 -2.86 -12.58
C GLU A 384 -26.53 -3.24 -12.31
N ARG A 385 -26.88 -4.50 -12.58
CA ARG A 385 -28.17 -5.07 -12.22
C ARG A 385 -27.97 -6.34 -11.42
N ASP A 386 -28.76 -6.49 -10.36
CA ASP A 386 -28.70 -7.67 -9.53
C ASP A 386 -30.06 -8.05 -8.94
N MET A 387 -30.17 -9.28 -8.46
CA MET A 387 -31.31 -9.77 -7.72
C MET A 387 -31.58 -8.92 -6.47
N PRO A 388 -32.83 -8.85 -5.99
CA PRO A 388 -33.14 -8.26 -4.70
C PRO A 388 -32.23 -8.85 -3.61
N GLY A 389 -31.84 -8.06 -2.61
CA GLY A 389 -30.92 -8.57 -1.60
C GLY A 389 -30.26 -7.50 -0.75
N VAL A 390 -29.53 -7.94 0.27
CA VAL A 390 -28.72 -7.04 1.11
C VAL A 390 -27.32 -6.91 0.53
N TYR A 391 -26.88 -5.67 0.31
CA TYR A 391 -25.58 -5.33 -0.24
C TYR A 391 -24.88 -4.32 0.65
N LYS A 392 -23.55 -4.32 0.61
CA LYS A 392 -22.73 -3.27 1.19
C LYS A 392 -21.98 -2.55 0.08
N ILE A 393 -22.16 -1.24 0.03
CA ILE A 393 -21.46 -0.34 -0.88
C ILE A 393 -20.33 0.30 -0.08
N ARG A 394 -19.10 0.14 -0.55
CA ARG A 394 -17.90 0.77 0.02
C ARG A 394 -17.28 1.70 -1.02
N THR A 395 -16.97 2.92 -0.61
CA THR A 395 -16.15 3.88 -1.39
C THR A 395 -14.80 4.09 -0.72
N GLU A 396 -13.71 4.10 -1.49
CA GLU A 396 -12.36 4.25 -0.97
C GLU A 396 -11.37 4.90 -1.95
N PHE A 397 -10.43 5.70 -1.44
CA PHE A 397 -9.32 6.28 -2.22
C PHE A 397 -8.00 5.53 -2.07
N GLY A 398 -7.74 5.07 -0.84
CA GLY A 398 -6.50 4.44 -0.46
C GLY A 398 -6.75 3.13 0.28
N ARG A 399 -5.72 2.63 0.95
CA ARG A 399 -5.74 1.44 1.81
C ARG A 399 -5.83 1.81 3.30
N ASP A 400 -6.08 3.08 3.61
CA ASP A 400 -6.02 3.67 4.95
C ASP A 400 -7.40 3.78 5.61
N VAL A 401 -7.42 3.72 6.96
CA VAL A 401 -8.64 3.69 7.79
C VAL A 401 -9.57 4.88 7.55
N SER A 402 -8.99 6.06 7.41
CA SER A 402 -9.71 7.33 7.16
C SER A 402 -10.24 7.45 5.73
N SER A 403 -9.78 6.58 4.83
CA SER A 403 -10.02 6.67 3.39
C SER A 403 -11.10 5.71 2.88
N MET A 404 -12.02 5.27 3.75
CA MET A 404 -13.20 4.49 3.36
C MET A 404 -14.51 5.01 3.95
N ARG A 405 -15.62 4.83 3.21
CA ARG A 405 -16.99 4.91 3.73
C ARG A 405 -17.75 3.66 3.33
N GLU A 406 -18.60 3.17 4.23
CA GLU A 406 -19.40 1.96 4.01
C GLU A 406 -20.87 2.26 4.31
N HIS A 407 -21.75 1.70 3.50
CA HIS A 407 -23.18 1.74 3.74
C HIS A 407 -23.81 0.41 3.33
N VAL A 408 -24.61 -0.18 4.22
CA VAL A 408 -25.37 -1.40 3.95
C VAL A 408 -26.76 -1.01 3.47
N VAL A 409 -27.12 -1.45 2.27
CA VAL A 409 -28.38 -1.15 1.61
C VAL A 409 -29.15 -2.44 1.35
N LEU A 410 -30.48 -2.34 1.39
CA LEU A 410 -31.36 -3.37 0.86
C LEU A 410 -31.81 -2.95 -0.54
N LEU A 411 -31.56 -3.82 -1.53
CA LEU A 411 -32.05 -3.68 -2.90
C LEU A 411 -33.39 -4.41 -3.02
N ASP A 412 -34.49 -3.67 -2.89
CA ASP A 412 -35.88 -4.15 -3.04
C ASP A 412 -36.63 -3.38 -4.14
N GLY A 413 -35.88 -2.63 -4.94
CA GLY A 413 -36.28 -1.79 -6.05
C GLY A 413 -35.04 -1.21 -6.73
N ASP A 414 -35.22 -0.47 -7.82
CA ASP A 414 -34.10 0.21 -8.48
C ASP A 414 -33.47 1.24 -7.55
N LEU A 415 -32.16 1.13 -7.36
CA LEU A 415 -31.32 2.02 -6.57
C LEU A 415 -30.65 3.01 -7.52
N ASP A 416 -31.34 4.11 -7.79
CA ASP A 416 -30.93 5.10 -8.79
C ASP A 416 -30.11 6.24 -8.17
N ASN A 417 -28.91 6.50 -8.71
CA ASN A 417 -28.02 7.58 -8.29
C ASN A 417 -27.79 7.63 -6.77
N HIS A 418 -27.59 6.47 -6.15
CA HIS A 418 -27.34 6.44 -4.72
C HIS A 418 -26.04 7.20 -4.42
N PRO A 419 -26.08 8.26 -3.58
CA PRO A 419 -24.89 9.00 -3.24
C PRO A 419 -23.97 8.09 -2.45
N ALA A 420 -22.75 7.91 -2.92
CA ALA A 420 -21.70 7.23 -2.17
C ALA A 420 -20.60 8.24 -1.91
N PRO A 421 -20.74 9.08 -0.85
CA PRO A 421 -19.75 10.10 -0.59
C PRO A 421 -18.40 9.43 -0.39
N ALA A 422 -17.37 9.98 -1.02
CA ALA A 422 -16.02 9.55 -0.79
C ALA A 422 -15.57 10.03 0.61
N PRO A 423 -14.60 9.34 1.21
CA PRO A 423 -14.04 9.75 2.49
C PRO A 423 -13.23 11.05 2.35
N PRO A 424 -12.96 11.77 3.45
CA PRO A 424 -12.04 12.90 3.41
C PRO A 424 -10.67 12.46 2.90
N LEU A 425 -10.05 13.26 2.04
CA LEU A 425 -8.78 12.93 1.45
C LEU A 425 -7.63 13.51 2.30
N ALA A 426 -6.79 12.62 2.85
CA ALA A 426 -5.57 13.04 3.55
C ALA A 426 -4.50 13.44 2.51
N SER A 427 -4.41 14.74 2.20
CA SER A 427 -3.36 15.30 1.34
C SER A 427 -2.43 16.22 2.11
N PRO A 428 -1.11 16.20 1.84
CA PRO A 428 -0.18 17.23 2.30
C PRO A 428 -0.54 18.65 1.83
N ALA A 429 -1.24 18.77 0.71
CA ALA A 429 -1.67 20.05 0.16
C ALA A 429 -2.95 20.57 0.86
N THR A 430 -3.10 21.89 0.93
CA THR A 430 -4.33 22.54 1.39
C THR A 430 -5.37 22.53 0.26
N LEU A 431 -6.38 21.65 0.38
CA LEU A 431 -7.43 21.51 -0.64
C LEU A 431 -8.57 22.51 -0.38
N PRO A 432 -9.24 23.03 -1.41
CA PRO A 432 -10.18 24.16 -1.24
C PRO A 432 -11.44 23.88 -0.42
N GLU A 433 -11.80 22.60 -0.20
CA GLU A 433 -13.00 22.17 0.52
C GLU A 433 -12.72 21.61 1.92
N ASP A 434 -11.51 21.79 2.47
CA ASP A 434 -11.24 21.48 3.87
C ASP A 434 -12.12 22.38 4.75
N ALA A 435 -13.32 21.90 5.05
CA ALA A 435 -14.41 22.60 5.71
C ALA A 435 -13.98 22.97 7.15
N GLY A 436 -13.33 24.12 7.29
CA GLY A 436 -12.77 24.59 8.55
C GLY A 436 -11.47 25.35 8.44
N LEU A 437 -10.77 25.34 7.29
CA LEU A 437 -9.55 26.13 7.12
C LEU A 437 -9.88 27.62 6.95
N PRO A 438 -9.26 28.53 7.71
CA PRO A 438 -9.41 29.97 7.52
C PRO A 438 -8.90 30.41 6.14
N ARG A 439 -9.52 31.44 5.56
CA ARG A 439 -9.04 32.09 4.33
C ARG A 439 -7.59 32.53 4.52
N GLY A 440 -6.65 31.92 3.79
CA GLY A 440 -5.22 32.28 3.79
C GLY A 440 -4.24 31.14 4.14
N ALA A 441 -4.69 29.91 4.39
CA ALA A 441 -3.81 28.73 4.52
C ALA A 441 -3.36 28.21 3.14
N GLY A 442 -2.07 27.94 2.96
CA GLY A 442 -1.47 27.51 1.70
C GLY A 442 -0.77 28.63 0.89
N PRO A 443 -0.19 28.28 -0.28
CA PRO A 443 0.49 29.25 -1.15
C PRO A 443 -0.42 30.41 -1.54
N GLU A 444 0.15 31.62 -1.67
CA GLU A 444 -0.62 32.83 -1.99
C GLU A 444 -1.19 32.73 -3.41
N ARG A 445 -2.43 32.26 -3.49
CA ARG A 445 -3.18 32.13 -4.75
C ARG A 445 -3.22 33.50 -5.43
N GLY A 446 -2.46 33.63 -6.51
CA GLY A 446 -2.38 34.86 -7.32
C GLY A 446 -1.04 35.60 -7.26
N ARG A 447 -0.09 35.23 -6.39
CA ARG A 447 1.25 35.89 -6.33
C ARG A 447 1.99 35.85 -7.67
N PHE A 448 1.81 34.76 -8.42
CA PHE A 448 2.40 34.56 -9.74
C PHE A 448 1.33 34.63 -10.85
N ALA A 449 0.23 35.36 -10.65
CA ALA A 449 -0.81 35.54 -11.66
C ALA A 449 -0.27 36.20 -12.94
N ASP A 450 0.69 37.12 -12.81
CA ASP A 450 1.31 37.84 -13.93
C ASP A 450 2.63 37.20 -14.42
N LEU A 451 2.92 35.95 -14.04
CA LEU A 451 4.14 35.27 -14.47
C LEU A 451 4.14 35.05 -15.99
N GLY A 452 5.17 35.55 -16.66
CA GLY A 452 5.32 35.44 -18.12
C GLY A 452 5.43 33.99 -18.61
N ALA A 453 5.01 33.75 -19.86
CA ALA A 453 5.00 32.41 -20.47
C ALA A 453 6.39 31.77 -20.62
N ASP A 454 7.46 32.56 -20.54
CA ASP A 454 8.87 32.14 -20.60
C ASP A 454 9.51 31.99 -19.22
N ARG A 455 8.78 32.27 -18.14
CA ARG A 455 9.29 32.25 -16.76
C ARG A 455 8.70 31.10 -15.96
N ALA A 456 9.37 30.71 -14.88
CA ALA A 456 8.90 29.65 -13.99
C ALA A 456 8.91 30.15 -12.54
N ALA A 457 8.13 29.52 -11.68
CA ALA A 457 8.20 29.77 -10.24
C ALA A 457 8.12 28.46 -9.46
N ILE A 458 8.67 28.45 -8.24
CA ILE A 458 8.60 27.32 -7.32
C ILE A 458 7.98 27.80 -6.02
N SER A 459 7.03 27.01 -5.51
CA SER A 459 6.39 27.18 -4.22
C SER A 459 6.59 25.92 -3.38
N VAL A 460 7.10 26.04 -2.16
CA VAL A 460 7.26 24.94 -1.21
C VAL A 460 6.53 25.29 0.08
N LEU A 461 5.46 24.53 0.36
CA LEU A 461 4.69 24.54 1.58
C LEU A 461 5.16 23.36 2.45
N ALA A 462 5.38 23.58 3.74
CA ALA A 462 5.56 22.51 4.72
C ALA A 462 4.70 22.74 5.95
N ARG A 463 4.14 21.67 6.51
CA ARG A 463 3.30 21.71 7.71
C ARG A 463 3.49 20.49 8.62
N TYR A 464 3.17 20.64 9.90
CA TYR A 464 3.05 19.54 10.86
C TYR A 464 1.60 19.06 10.99
N VAL A 465 1.40 17.77 11.25
CA VAL A 465 0.05 17.19 11.44
C VAL A 465 -0.51 17.51 12.84
N PRO A 466 -1.74 18.07 12.95
CA PRO A 466 -2.32 18.49 14.24
C PRO A 466 -2.53 17.39 15.28
N ALA A 467 -2.77 16.14 14.86
CA ALA A 467 -3.06 15.00 15.75
C ALA A 467 -1.92 14.70 16.74
N ASP A 468 -0.70 15.09 16.39
CA ASP A 468 0.51 14.90 17.19
C ASP A 468 0.86 16.13 18.07
N VAL A 469 0.08 17.23 17.99
CA VAL A 469 0.36 18.52 18.67
C VAL A 469 -0.45 18.68 19.97
N ALA A 470 -0.86 17.57 20.60
CA ALA A 470 -1.66 17.57 21.83
C ALA A 470 -1.00 18.26 23.06
N GLY A 471 0.23 18.79 22.92
CA GLY A 471 0.96 19.55 23.95
C GLY A 471 0.98 21.08 23.80
N GLY A 472 0.31 21.65 22.79
CA GLY A 472 0.34 23.10 22.52
C GLY A 472 1.50 23.52 21.61
N LEU A 473 1.42 24.75 21.08
CA LEU A 473 2.43 25.33 20.19
C LEU A 473 3.79 25.39 20.89
N VAL A 474 4.70 24.48 20.54
CA VAL A 474 6.09 24.56 20.99
C VAL A 474 6.76 25.70 20.22
N SER A 475 7.21 26.72 20.94
CA SER A 475 7.99 27.83 20.39
C SER A 475 9.27 27.30 19.73
N GLY A 476 9.41 27.45 18.41
CA GLY A 476 10.64 27.09 17.67
C GLY A 476 10.45 26.19 16.46
N TRP A 477 9.30 25.54 16.30
CA TRP A 477 9.07 24.63 15.18
C TRP A 477 9.03 25.36 13.83
N GLN A 478 9.97 25.03 12.94
CA GLN A 478 10.11 25.59 11.60
C GLN A 478 9.85 24.49 10.56
N PRO A 479 8.66 24.40 9.95
CA PRO A 479 8.35 23.35 8.96
C PRO A 479 9.30 23.30 7.76
N LEU A 480 9.96 24.41 7.40
CA LEU A 480 10.94 24.45 6.32
C LEU A 480 12.39 24.20 6.79
N ALA A 481 12.61 23.89 8.07
CA ALA A 481 13.94 23.58 8.60
C ALA A 481 14.60 22.41 7.87
N GLY A 482 15.89 22.56 7.61
CA GLY A 482 16.69 21.55 6.92
C GLY A 482 16.40 21.39 5.43
N LEU A 483 15.58 22.27 4.82
CA LEU A 483 15.29 22.24 3.38
C LEU A 483 16.10 23.29 2.61
N GLU A 484 16.74 22.85 1.53
CA GLU A 484 17.50 23.68 0.60
C GLU A 484 17.03 23.42 -0.84
N LEU A 485 16.93 24.49 -1.64
CA LEU A 485 16.77 24.37 -3.08
C LEU A 485 18.14 24.46 -3.75
N ILE A 486 18.46 23.48 -4.57
CA ILE A 486 19.74 23.32 -5.25
C ILE A 486 19.51 23.51 -6.75
N ASP A 487 20.40 24.22 -7.43
CA ASP A 487 20.34 24.38 -8.88
C ASP A 487 20.92 23.16 -9.65
N SER A 488 20.83 23.18 -10.97
CA SER A 488 21.37 22.12 -11.83
C SER A 488 22.89 21.95 -11.73
N ALA A 489 23.62 22.97 -11.26
CA ALA A 489 25.07 22.93 -11.07
C ALA A 489 25.47 22.37 -9.69
N GLY A 490 24.51 22.12 -8.79
CA GLY A 490 24.76 21.64 -7.44
C GLY A 490 24.99 22.75 -6.41
N THR A 491 24.74 24.01 -6.77
CA THR A 491 24.87 25.16 -5.87
C THR A 491 23.58 25.37 -5.09
N VAL A 492 23.68 25.74 -3.82
CA VAL A 492 22.52 26.13 -3.01
C VAL A 492 21.95 27.44 -3.57
N PHE A 493 20.76 27.36 -4.16
CA PHE A 493 20.01 28.51 -4.67
C PHE A 493 19.34 29.27 -3.54
N ALA A 494 18.68 28.55 -2.62
CA ALA A 494 18.01 29.13 -1.46
C ALA A 494 17.95 28.15 -0.28
N ARG A 495 18.04 28.69 0.94
CA ARG A 495 17.70 27.97 2.18
C ARG A 495 16.28 28.37 2.57
N LEU A 496 15.37 27.40 2.61
CA LEU A 496 13.93 27.70 2.68
C LEU A 496 13.53 28.21 4.07
N ALA A 497 14.26 27.81 5.12
CA ALA A 497 14.05 28.28 6.49
C ALA A 497 14.31 29.79 6.67
N ASP A 498 15.13 30.42 5.82
CA ASP A 498 15.50 31.84 5.93
C ASP A 498 14.31 32.79 5.64
N SER A 499 13.21 32.26 5.09
CA SER A 499 12.00 33.04 4.77
C SER A 499 11.09 33.32 5.97
N GLY A 500 11.37 32.71 7.13
CA GLY A 500 10.59 32.86 8.36
C GLY A 500 9.21 32.16 8.30
N PRO A 501 8.63 31.78 9.44
CA PRO A 501 7.33 31.10 9.48
C PRO A 501 6.19 32.10 9.30
N ARG A 502 5.10 31.67 8.65
CA ARG A 502 3.82 32.40 8.67
C ARG A 502 3.00 31.92 9.89
N PRO A 503 2.26 32.79 10.58
CA PRO A 503 1.38 32.34 11.66
C PRO A 503 0.31 31.36 11.12
N ALA A 504 0.24 30.15 11.69
CA ALA A 504 -0.81 29.19 11.34
C ALA A 504 -2.17 29.66 11.86
N PRO A 505 -3.27 29.49 11.09
CA PRO A 505 -4.61 29.74 11.59
C PRO A 505 -4.99 28.78 12.73
N ALA A 506 -5.90 29.20 13.62
CA ALA A 506 -6.32 28.40 14.77
C ALA A 506 -6.91 27.03 14.33
N GLY A 507 -6.37 25.94 14.89
CA GLY A 507 -6.81 24.56 14.61
C GLY A 507 -5.91 23.76 13.64
N LEU A 508 -4.88 24.40 13.05
CA LEU A 508 -3.88 23.74 12.19
C LEU A 508 -2.50 23.73 12.86
N GLY A 509 -1.69 22.73 12.53
CA GLY A 509 -0.28 22.70 12.92
C GLY A 509 0.52 23.85 12.28
N PRO A 510 1.72 24.18 12.79
CA PRO A 510 2.54 25.23 12.21
C PRO A 510 2.83 24.97 10.72
N GLU A 511 2.66 26.01 9.91
CA GLU A 511 2.82 26.04 8.44
C GLU A 511 3.90 27.06 8.04
N SER A 512 4.72 26.73 7.05
CA SER A 512 5.65 27.67 6.42
C SER A 512 5.63 27.52 4.90
N VAL A 513 5.69 28.66 4.19
CA VAL A 513 5.68 28.72 2.72
C VAL A 513 6.90 29.49 2.23
N TRP A 514 7.61 28.90 1.27
CA TRP A 514 8.67 29.55 0.48
C TRP A 514 8.24 29.63 -0.98
N GLU A 515 8.41 30.79 -1.61
CA GLU A 515 7.93 31.05 -2.98
C GLU A 515 8.86 32.02 -3.69
N GLN A 516 9.35 31.65 -4.87
CA GLN A 516 10.21 32.52 -5.68
C GLN A 516 10.08 32.24 -7.18
N GLU A 517 10.21 33.29 -7.98
CA GLU A 517 10.43 33.19 -9.42
C GLU A 517 11.84 32.64 -9.70
N VAL A 518 11.93 31.69 -10.62
CA VAL A 518 13.17 31.00 -10.98
C VAL A 518 13.32 30.94 -12.51
N GLY A 519 14.55 30.73 -12.98
CA GLY A 519 14.76 30.44 -14.39
C GLY A 519 14.16 29.07 -14.75
N PRO A 520 13.57 28.87 -15.94
CA PRO A 520 13.14 27.54 -16.35
C PRO A 520 14.31 26.55 -16.39
N GLY A 521 14.07 25.33 -15.94
CA GLY A 521 15.09 24.30 -15.85
C GLY A 521 14.81 23.26 -14.78
N THR A 522 15.88 22.66 -14.26
CA THR A 522 15.82 21.62 -13.24
C THR A 522 16.46 22.11 -11.96
N TYR A 523 15.70 22.00 -10.87
CA TYR A 523 16.17 22.22 -9.51
C TYR A 523 16.07 20.91 -8.72
N TYR A 524 16.70 20.88 -7.54
CA TYR A 524 16.59 19.77 -6.61
C TYR A 524 16.22 20.28 -5.23
N LEU A 525 15.22 19.67 -4.61
CA LEU A 525 14.88 19.93 -3.22
C LEU A 525 15.69 18.96 -2.36
N ARG A 526 16.59 19.50 -1.54
CA ARG A 526 17.41 18.73 -0.59
C ARG A 526 16.83 18.86 0.81
N GLY A 527 16.63 17.73 1.48
CA GLY A 527 16.24 17.66 2.89
C GLY A 527 17.29 16.93 3.73
N THR A 528 17.59 17.48 4.89
CA THR A 528 18.45 16.83 5.91
C THR A 528 17.58 16.17 6.97
N LEU A 529 17.78 14.86 7.18
CA LEU A 529 17.12 14.07 8.20
C LEU A 529 17.77 14.28 9.59
N PRO A 530 17.06 13.98 10.69
CA PRO A 530 17.61 14.09 12.06
C PRO A 530 18.92 13.36 12.30
N ASP A 531 19.14 12.24 11.60
CA ASP A 531 20.34 11.42 11.72
C ASP A 531 21.50 11.88 10.82
N GLY A 532 21.36 13.06 10.19
CA GLY A 532 22.36 13.69 9.34
C GLY A 532 22.39 13.17 7.91
N ARG A 533 21.53 12.20 7.54
CA ARG A 533 21.39 11.78 6.14
C ARG A 533 20.78 12.90 5.30
N THR A 534 21.15 12.95 4.03
CA THR A 534 20.66 13.97 3.09
C THR A 534 19.98 13.31 1.90
N LEU A 535 18.74 13.73 1.62
CA LEU A 535 17.94 13.25 0.50
C LEU A 535 17.69 14.38 -0.48
N GLU A 536 17.70 14.07 -1.78
CA GLU A 536 17.32 14.99 -2.86
C GLU A 536 16.17 14.43 -3.69
N ALA A 537 15.34 15.33 -4.21
CA ALA A 537 14.30 15.04 -5.20
C ALA A 537 14.31 16.08 -6.32
N THR A 538 13.95 15.68 -7.54
CA THR A 538 13.85 16.61 -8.69
C THR A 538 12.68 17.57 -8.52
N VAL A 539 12.90 18.85 -8.80
CA VAL A 539 11.87 19.90 -8.88
C VAL A 539 11.92 20.51 -10.28
N PRO A 540 10.98 20.16 -11.18
CA PRO A 540 10.94 20.77 -12.51
C PRO A 540 10.50 22.24 -12.39
N ALA A 541 11.14 23.15 -13.12
CA ALA A 541 10.71 24.54 -13.27
C ALA A 541 10.33 24.77 -14.74
N CYS A 542 9.03 24.64 -15.04
CA CYS A 542 8.54 24.70 -16.41
C CYS A 542 8.10 26.13 -16.81
N PRO A 543 8.43 26.61 -18.02
CA PRO A 543 7.99 27.93 -18.49
C PRO A 543 6.46 28.07 -18.47
N GLY A 544 5.96 29.17 -17.92
CA GLY A 544 4.52 29.44 -17.78
C GLY A 544 3.83 28.65 -16.66
N TYR A 545 4.59 28.00 -15.78
CA TYR A 545 4.05 27.21 -14.67
C TYR A 545 4.70 27.55 -13.32
N VAL A 546 3.92 27.31 -12.27
CA VAL A 546 4.33 27.34 -10.86
C VAL A 546 4.35 25.91 -10.33
N THR A 547 5.55 25.41 -10.03
CA THR A 547 5.73 24.10 -9.40
C THR A 547 5.46 24.23 -7.91
N SER A 548 4.34 23.68 -7.46
CA SER A 548 3.90 23.74 -6.08
C SER A 548 4.14 22.41 -5.39
N ILE A 549 4.93 22.42 -4.32
CA ILE A 549 5.27 21.26 -3.50
C ILE A 549 4.67 21.49 -2.13
N ALA A 550 3.89 20.54 -1.63
CA ALA A 550 3.40 20.53 -0.26
C ALA A 550 3.98 19.32 0.48
N LEU A 551 4.57 19.57 1.65
CA LEU A 551 5.23 18.58 2.49
C LEU A 551 4.50 18.45 3.82
N GLU A 552 4.26 17.22 4.21
CA GLU A 552 3.72 16.89 5.53
C GLU A 552 4.83 16.33 6.42
N ARG A 553 4.97 16.86 7.63
CA ARG A 553 5.95 16.39 8.63
C ARG A 553 5.29 15.67 9.79
N ALA A 554 5.99 14.68 10.34
CA ALA A 554 5.62 14.07 11.62
C ALA A 554 5.75 15.10 12.73
N ALA A 555 4.82 15.11 13.68
CA ALA A 555 4.96 15.91 14.89
C ALA A 555 5.29 14.99 16.09
N GLY A 556 6.15 15.47 16.98
CA GLY A 556 6.58 14.76 18.19
C GLY A 556 8.03 14.27 18.14
N PRO A 557 8.65 14.08 19.32
CA PRO A 557 9.99 13.52 19.43
C PRO A 557 9.96 12.08 18.91
N VAL A 558 10.78 11.79 17.90
CA VAL A 558 11.07 10.40 17.55
C VAL A 558 11.88 9.81 18.73
N PRO A 559 11.43 8.73 19.39
CA PRO A 559 12.17 8.15 20.51
C PRO A 559 13.61 7.82 20.09
N GLY A 560 14.60 8.46 20.73
CA GLY A 560 16.02 8.27 20.44
C GLY A 560 16.69 9.34 19.57
N LEU A 561 16.00 10.41 19.17
CA LEU A 561 16.59 11.58 18.50
C LEU A 561 16.50 12.82 19.39
N GLU A 562 17.64 13.33 19.85
CA GLU A 562 17.73 14.52 20.71
C GLU A 562 17.49 15.85 19.96
N SER A 563 17.31 15.81 18.64
CA SER A 563 17.12 17.00 17.80
C SER A 563 15.63 17.35 17.66
N GLU A 564 15.17 18.36 18.39
CA GLU A 564 13.81 18.90 18.32
C GLU A 564 13.46 19.63 17.00
N ASP A 565 14.45 19.89 16.12
CA ASP A 565 14.32 20.87 15.02
C ASP A 565 14.02 20.31 13.61
N THR A 566 14.14 19.00 13.34
CA THR A 566 14.06 18.45 11.96
C THR A 566 13.22 17.18 11.81
N ALA A 567 11.93 17.19 12.15
CA ALA A 567 11.08 16.00 11.94
C ALA A 567 11.05 15.53 10.47
N PRO A 568 11.05 14.22 10.19
CA PRO A 568 11.06 13.70 8.82
C PRO A 568 9.79 14.07 8.04
N VAL A 569 9.93 14.19 6.72
CA VAL A 569 8.80 14.29 5.79
C VAL A 569 8.08 12.93 5.75
N ARG A 570 6.76 12.93 5.91
CA ARG A 570 5.90 11.73 5.87
C ARG A 570 5.28 11.51 4.49
N ASP A 571 4.86 12.59 3.85
CA ASP A 571 4.24 12.55 2.53
C ASP A 571 4.46 13.89 1.80
N ALA A 572 4.35 13.86 0.49
CA ALA A 572 4.46 15.03 -0.38
C ALA A 572 3.36 15.06 -1.44
N ALA A 573 3.00 16.26 -1.87
CA ALA A 573 2.12 16.51 -3.01
C ALA A 573 2.79 17.51 -3.96
N VAL A 574 2.72 17.27 -5.26
CA VAL A 574 3.33 18.13 -6.28
C VAL A 574 2.27 18.47 -7.31
N PHE A 575 2.15 19.75 -7.62
CA PHE A 575 1.28 20.29 -8.66
C PHE A 575 2.09 21.17 -9.59
N LEU A 576 1.69 21.23 -10.85
CA LEU A 576 2.27 22.14 -11.83
C LEU A 576 1.17 23.06 -12.35
N ARG A 577 0.96 24.15 -11.62
CA ARG A 577 -0.15 25.09 -11.85
C ARG A 577 0.24 26.07 -12.95
N LYS A 578 -0.64 26.27 -13.93
CA LYS A 578 -0.38 27.25 -14.99
C LYS A 578 -0.39 28.67 -14.40
N ALA A 579 0.57 29.48 -14.81
CA ALA A 579 0.62 30.89 -14.44
C ALA A 579 -0.62 31.62 -15.01
N GLY A 580 -1.21 32.51 -14.21
CA GLY A 580 -2.35 33.32 -14.62
C GLY A 580 -3.68 32.59 -14.82
N SER A 581 -3.73 31.25 -14.72
CA SER A 581 -5.00 30.56 -14.53
C SER A 581 -5.50 30.83 -13.11
N GLY A 582 -6.81 31.09 -12.97
CA GLY A 582 -7.44 31.11 -11.65
C GLY A 582 -7.20 29.79 -10.89
N PRO A 583 -7.53 29.73 -9.59
CA PRO A 583 -7.42 28.48 -8.85
C PRO A 583 -8.16 27.36 -9.60
N LEU A 584 -7.52 26.19 -9.71
CA LEU A 584 -8.17 24.99 -10.26
C LEU A 584 -9.50 24.75 -9.51
N PRO A 585 -10.54 24.27 -10.20
CA PRO A 585 -11.73 23.77 -9.51
C PRO A 585 -11.33 22.79 -8.41
N ALA A 586 -11.91 22.92 -7.22
CA ALA A 586 -11.54 22.11 -6.05
C ALA A 586 -11.60 20.60 -6.33
N ARG A 587 -12.54 20.21 -7.18
CA ARG A 587 -12.73 18.84 -7.66
C ARG A 587 -11.50 18.30 -8.40
N ASP A 588 -10.79 19.12 -9.17
CA ASP A 588 -9.67 18.67 -10.00
C ASP A 588 -8.43 18.38 -9.14
N GLU A 589 -8.11 19.26 -8.17
CA GLU A 589 -7.02 19.02 -7.21
C GLU A 589 -7.28 17.76 -6.36
N GLN A 590 -8.53 17.55 -5.93
CA GLN A 590 -8.93 16.34 -5.21
C GLN A 590 -8.80 15.07 -6.06
N VAL A 591 -9.14 15.12 -7.35
CA VAL A 591 -8.99 13.98 -8.27
C VAL A 591 -7.51 13.65 -8.49
N ILE A 592 -6.66 14.66 -8.68
CA ILE A 592 -5.21 14.48 -8.85
C ILE A 592 -4.60 13.85 -7.60
N GLU A 593 -4.94 14.36 -6.42
CA GLU A 593 -4.42 13.81 -5.17
C GLU A 593 -4.92 12.40 -4.88
N ALA A 594 -6.19 12.11 -5.14
CA ALA A 594 -6.72 10.74 -5.03
C ALA A 594 -6.00 9.78 -5.99
N ALA A 595 -5.72 10.22 -7.22
CA ALA A 595 -4.94 9.46 -8.19
C ALA A 595 -3.47 9.28 -7.75
N ARG A 596 -2.85 10.31 -7.14
CA ARG A 596 -1.50 10.26 -6.55
C ARG A 596 -1.44 9.21 -5.44
N ILE A 597 -2.38 9.23 -4.51
CA ILE A 597 -2.47 8.26 -3.41
C ILE A 597 -2.65 6.84 -3.99
N GLY A 598 -3.55 6.68 -4.97
CA GLY A 598 -3.73 5.41 -5.66
C GLY A 598 -2.45 4.91 -6.35
N LEU A 599 -1.70 5.81 -7.01
CA LEU A 599 -0.43 5.48 -7.64
C LEU A 599 0.62 5.05 -6.61
N ALA A 600 0.77 5.81 -5.53
CA ALA A 600 1.71 5.53 -4.44
C ALA A 600 1.42 4.20 -3.75
N GLN A 601 0.14 3.88 -3.54
CA GLN A 601 -0.31 2.68 -2.83
C GLN A 601 -0.49 1.45 -3.74
N GLY A 602 0.05 1.48 -4.96
CA GLY A 602 -0.03 0.33 -5.86
C GLY A 602 -1.43 0.01 -6.39
N ARG A 603 -2.42 0.91 -6.27
CA ARG A 603 -3.79 0.68 -6.75
C ARG A 603 -3.86 0.74 -8.28
N ASN A 604 -4.91 0.12 -8.83
CA ASN A 604 -5.23 0.09 -10.25
C ASN A 604 -6.67 0.58 -10.53
N PRO A 605 -6.96 1.89 -10.32
CA PRO A 605 -8.29 2.44 -10.51
C PRO A 605 -8.79 2.35 -11.97
N LEU A 606 -7.89 2.17 -12.94
CA LEU A 606 -8.18 2.04 -14.38
C LEU A 606 -8.17 0.58 -14.89
N TYR A 607 -8.07 -0.41 -14.00
CA TYR A 607 -8.02 -1.83 -14.40
C TYR A 607 -9.32 -2.28 -15.08
N ARG A 608 -9.22 -3.03 -16.20
CA ARG A 608 -10.37 -3.54 -16.98
C ARG A 608 -11.41 -2.45 -17.31
N ASN A 609 -10.95 -1.27 -17.72
CA ASN A 609 -11.78 -0.16 -18.25
C ASN A 609 -12.65 0.53 -17.21
N ARG A 610 -12.34 0.34 -15.94
CA ARG A 610 -12.95 1.10 -14.85
C ARG A 610 -12.53 2.56 -14.91
N GLY A 611 -13.36 3.43 -14.34
CA GLY A 611 -13.00 4.84 -14.16
C GLY A 611 -12.79 5.60 -15.47
N SER A 612 -13.68 5.44 -16.46
CA SER A 612 -13.61 6.17 -17.74
C SER A 612 -13.60 7.69 -17.55
N GLU A 613 -14.37 8.21 -16.58
CA GLU A 613 -14.32 9.63 -16.20
C GLU A 613 -12.95 10.01 -15.64
N LEU A 614 -12.39 9.20 -14.74
CA LEU A 614 -11.04 9.41 -14.19
C LEU A 614 -9.98 9.41 -15.30
N GLN A 615 -10.03 8.45 -16.22
CA GLN A 615 -9.11 8.37 -17.35
C GLN A 615 -9.19 9.64 -18.21
N ARG A 616 -10.40 10.11 -18.51
CA ARG A 616 -10.60 11.36 -19.27
C ARG A 616 -10.03 12.57 -18.51
N LEU A 617 -10.35 12.70 -17.22
CA LEU A 617 -9.86 13.80 -16.38
C LEU A 617 -8.33 13.80 -16.27
N LEU A 618 -7.69 12.63 -16.16
CA LEU A 618 -6.24 12.53 -16.01
C LEU A 618 -5.46 12.52 -17.33
N LEU A 619 -6.06 12.17 -18.47
CA LEU A 619 -5.32 12.00 -19.73
C LEU A 619 -5.75 12.94 -20.86
N GLN A 620 -6.93 13.57 -20.77
CA GLN A 620 -7.49 14.37 -21.85
C GLN A 620 -7.82 15.79 -21.41
N ASP A 621 -8.49 15.94 -20.27
CA ASP A 621 -9.13 17.20 -19.88
C ASP A 621 -8.41 17.92 -18.72
N TYR A 622 -7.17 17.54 -18.43
CA TYR A 622 -6.38 18.17 -17.37
C TYR A 622 -5.73 19.48 -17.81
N ASP A 623 -5.68 20.43 -16.87
CA ASP A 623 -4.88 21.65 -16.96
C ASP A 623 -3.48 21.48 -16.31
N ASP A 624 -3.38 20.68 -15.25
CA ASP A 624 -2.13 20.37 -14.55
C ASP A 624 -1.44 19.15 -15.17
N PRO A 625 -0.25 19.30 -15.79
CA PRO A 625 0.48 18.19 -16.42
C PRO A 625 0.87 17.05 -15.46
N ILE A 626 0.91 17.27 -14.14
CA ILE A 626 1.10 16.21 -13.16
C ILE A 626 -0.05 15.19 -13.23
N ALA A 627 -1.29 15.63 -13.49
CA ALA A 627 -2.43 14.75 -13.71
C ALA A 627 -2.18 13.79 -14.89
N GLY A 628 -1.66 14.33 -16.01
CA GLY A 628 -1.24 13.59 -17.20
C GLY A 628 -0.20 12.51 -16.91
N ILE A 629 0.83 12.87 -16.15
CA ILE A 629 1.91 11.94 -15.80
C ILE A 629 1.40 10.82 -14.88
N ILE A 630 0.61 11.16 -13.85
CA ILE A 630 -0.01 10.18 -12.95
C ILE A 630 -0.95 9.26 -13.72
N GLY A 631 -1.84 9.82 -14.53
CA GLY A 631 -2.80 9.06 -15.35
C GLY A 631 -2.10 8.08 -16.29
N ALA A 632 -1.00 8.49 -16.92
CA ALA A 632 -0.24 7.65 -17.83
C ALA A 632 0.41 6.46 -17.11
N HIS A 633 0.98 6.68 -15.93
CA HIS A 633 1.52 5.61 -15.08
C HIS A 633 0.44 4.66 -14.56
N LEU A 634 -0.73 5.18 -14.16
CA LEU A 634 -1.88 4.36 -13.77
C LEU A 634 -2.37 3.48 -14.92
N LEU A 635 -2.39 4.00 -16.14
CA LEU A 635 -2.79 3.25 -17.34
C LEU A 635 -1.77 2.17 -17.69
N LEU A 636 -0.47 2.46 -17.61
CA LEU A 636 0.60 1.46 -17.80
C LEU A 636 0.51 0.33 -16.76
N ARG A 637 0.21 0.68 -15.50
CA ARG A 637 0.04 -0.32 -14.43
C ARG A 637 -1.19 -1.19 -14.67
N ALA A 638 -2.30 -0.60 -15.07
CA ALA A 638 -3.51 -1.33 -15.46
C ALA A 638 -3.25 -2.27 -16.64
N ALA A 639 -2.51 -1.81 -17.67
CA ALA A 639 -2.10 -2.62 -18.81
C ALA A 639 -1.19 -3.79 -18.38
N LYS A 640 -0.22 -3.56 -17.49
CA LYS A 640 0.64 -4.62 -16.95
C LYS A 640 -0.17 -5.67 -16.20
N ALA A 641 -1.13 -5.26 -15.37
CA ALA A 641 -2.03 -6.16 -14.66
C ALA A 641 -2.98 -6.93 -15.60
N ALA A 642 -3.28 -6.37 -16.78
CA ALA A 642 -4.11 -6.99 -17.82
C ALA A 642 -3.31 -7.82 -18.83
N ASN A 643 -1.99 -7.94 -18.67
CA ASN A 643 -1.06 -8.58 -19.62
C ASN A 643 -1.02 -7.93 -21.02
N GLY A 644 -1.25 -6.62 -21.10
CA GLY A 644 -1.13 -5.84 -22.33
C GLY A 644 -1.97 -4.57 -22.34
N MET A 645 -1.57 -3.61 -23.16
CA MET A 645 -2.35 -2.38 -23.42
C MET A 645 -3.27 -2.59 -24.62
N ARG A 646 -4.53 -2.15 -24.49
CA ARG A 646 -5.53 -2.27 -25.56
C ARG A 646 -5.30 -1.17 -26.60
N PRO A 647 -5.69 -1.36 -27.88
CA PRO A 647 -5.46 -0.36 -28.92
C PRO A 647 -6.08 1.01 -28.62
N GLU A 648 -7.27 1.04 -28.02
CA GLU A 648 -7.92 2.29 -27.60
C GLU A 648 -7.17 3.02 -26.48
N ASP A 649 -6.70 2.28 -25.47
CA ASP A 649 -5.89 2.83 -24.38
C ASP A 649 -4.53 3.30 -24.88
N ALA A 650 -3.95 2.60 -25.86
CA ALA A 650 -2.71 2.98 -26.51
C ALA A 650 -2.85 4.30 -27.27
N ALA A 651 -3.95 4.50 -28.00
CA ALA A 651 -4.23 5.76 -28.66
C ALA A 651 -4.40 6.92 -27.65
N VAL A 652 -5.11 6.67 -26.54
CA VAL A 652 -5.25 7.66 -25.45
C VAL A 652 -3.90 7.97 -24.80
N PHE A 653 -3.07 6.95 -24.57
CA PHE A 653 -1.73 7.09 -24.00
C PHE A 653 -0.80 7.92 -24.90
N ASP A 654 -0.75 7.59 -26.19
CA ASP A 654 0.07 8.32 -27.16
C ASP A 654 -0.36 9.79 -27.28
N ALA A 655 -1.67 10.05 -27.32
CA ALA A 655 -2.22 11.41 -27.32
C ALA A 655 -1.86 12.18 -26.03
N ALA A 656 -1.89 11.51 -24.87
CA ALA A 656 -1.50 12.12 -23.60
C ALA A 656 -0.01 12.51 -23.59
N VAL A 657 0.88 11.68 -24.13
CA VAL A 657 2.32 12.00 -24.25
C VAL A 657 2.55 13.20 -25.18
N VAL A 658 1.84 13.28 -26.31
CA VAL A 658 1.91 14.44 -27.23
C VAL A 658 1.45 15.73 -26.53
N ARG A 659 0.35 15.66 -25.76
CA ARG A 659 -0.14 16.78 -24.96
C ARG A 659 0.87 17.23 -23.91
N LEU A 660 1.44 16.28 -23.16
CA LEU A 660 2.47 16.56 -22.15
C LEU A 660 3.70 17.24 -22.75
N ARG A 661 4.19 16.76 -23.90
CA ARG A 661 5.30 17.42 -24.62
C ARG A 661 4.96 18.82 -25.09
N SER A 662 3.71 19.05 -25.50
CA SER A 662 3.24 20.38 -25.90
C SER A 662 3.20 21.35 -24.71
N ALA A 663 2.88 20.85 -23.52
CA ALA A 663 2.81 21.64 -22.29
C ALA A 663 4.19 21.88 -21.64
N LEU A 664 5.03 20.84 -21.54
CA LEU A 664 6.27 20.85 -20.75
C LEU A 664 7.55 20.91 -21.60
N GLY A 665 7.42 20.76 -22.92
CA GLY A 665 8.55 20.55 -23.82
C GLY A 665 9.09 19.12 -23.78
N THR A 666 10.07 18.83 -24.64
CA THR A 666 10.70 17.51 -24.78
C THR A 666 11.87 17.27 -23.83
N GLY A 667 12.08 18.16 -22.86
CA GLY A 667 13.18 18.10 -21.89
C GLY A 667 12.81 17.47 -20.56
N GLN A 668 11.53 17.19 -20.33
CA GLN A 668 11.02 16.70 -19.04
C GLN A 668 11.17 15.17 -18.96
N SER A 669 11.93 14.69 -17.98
CA SER A 669 12.34 13.29 -17.88
C SER A 669 11.20 12.28 -17.67
N ASP A 670 10.12 12.64 -16.97
CA ASP A 670 8.95 11.77 -16.78
C ASP A 670 8.16 11.59 -18.08
N VAL A 671 7.93 12.67 -18.83
CA VAL A 671 7.27 12.62 -20.14
C VAL A 671 8.09 11.78 -21.12
N GLU A 672 9.41 11.95 -21.12
CA GLU A 672 10.28 11.18 -21.99
C GLU A 672 10.40 9.72 -21.55
N ALA A 673 10.33 9.41 -20.25
CA ALA A 673 10.23 8.04 -19.75
C ALA A 673 8.91 7.37 -20.21
N LEU A 674 7.78 8.07 -20.10
CA LEU A 674 6.48 7.60 -20.59
C LEU A 674 6.50 7.35 -22.11
N SER A 675 7.17 8.23 -22.86
CA SER A 675 7.24 8.13 -24.32
C SER A 675 7.84 6.81 -24.82
N LEU A 676 8.67 6.14 -24.00
CA LEU A 676 9.27 4.84 -24.35
C LEU A 676 8.21 3.74 -24.49
N CYS A 677 7.06 3.91 -23.83
CA CYS A 677 5.95 2.98 -23.86
C CYS A 677 4.92 3.29 -24.96
N CYS A 678 5.12 4.35 -25.75
CA CYS A 678 4.18 4.72 -26.82
C CYS A 678 4.03 3.61 -27.86
N ALA A 679 2.81 3.41 -28.33
CA ALA A 679 2.55 2.45 -29.40
C ALA A 679 3.16 2.94 -30.71
N ASP A 680 3.05 4.24 -31.01
CA ASP A 680 3.78 4.90 -32.10
C ASP A 680 5.30 4.97 -31.82
N PRO A 681 6.14 4.28 -32.60
CA PRO A 681 7.59 4.34 -32.45
C PRO A 681 8.19 5.73 -32.67
N GLN A 682 7.52 6.62 -33.43
CA GLN A 682 8.01 7.98 -33.68
C GLN A 682 7.96 8.86 -32.43
N LEU A 683 7.07 8.54 -31.49
CA LEU A 683 6.98 9.23 -30.21
C LEU A 683 8.07 8.78 -29.23
N ARG A 684 8.73 7.64 -29.45
CA ARG A 684 9.68 7.09 -28.47
C ARG A 684 10.98 7.88 -28.43
N ARG A 685 11.35 8.35 -27.24
CA ARG A 685 12.66 8.96 -26.99
C ARG A 685 13.79 8.02 -27.43
N GLN A 686 14.74 8.55 -28.22
CA GLN A 686 15.96 7.84 -28.62
C GLN A 686 17.21 8.38 -27.95
N GLN A 687 17.21 9.67 -27.62
CA GLN A 687 18.36 10.36 -27.04
C GLN A 687 18.46 10.13 -25.53
N PRO A 688 19.66 10.23 -24.95
CA PRO A 688 19.88 10.10 -23.51
C PRO A 688 19.02 11.07 -22.70
N VAL A 689 18.55 10.60 -21.53
CA VAL A 689 17.99 11.44 -20.48
C VAL A 689 19.14 11.89 -19.57
N THR A 690 19.19 13.19 -19.26
CA THR A 690 20.30 13.80 -18.51
C THR A 690 19.91 14.24 -17.09
N VAL A 691 18.62 14.17 -16.76
CA VAL A 691 18.05 14.65 -15.50
C VAL A 691 17.25 13.52 -14.85
N PRO A 692 17.36 13.29 -13.53
CA PRO A 692 16.51 12.32 -12.84
C PRO A 692 15.02 12.70 -12.94
N PRO A 693 14.10 11.75 -13.19
CA PRO A 693 12.67 12.02 -13.20
C PRO A 693 12.14 12.38 -11.81
N LEU A 694 10.95 13.00 -11.78
CA LEU A 694 10.21 13.29 -10.55
C LEU A 694 9.59 12.02 -9.95
N PHE A 695 9.08 11.10 -10.79
CA PHE A 695 8.39 9.89 -10.34
C PHE A 695 9.29 8.65 -10.37
N GLU A 696 9.16 7.79 -9.36
CA GLU A 696 9.90 6.53 -9.28
C GLU A 696 9.53 5.59 -10.43
N ALA A 697 8.24 5.57 -10.79
CA ALA A 697 7.75 4.77 -11.92
C ALA A 697 8.43 5.17 -13.24
N SER A 698 8.69 6.46 -13.45
CA SER A 698 9.43 6.96 -14.61
C SER A 698 10.88 6.46 -14.60
N TRP A 699 11.55 6.45 -13.44
CA TRP A 699 12.92 5.91 -13.32
C TRP A 699 12.97 4.43 -13.68
N ARG A 700 11.98 3.64 -13.24
CA ARG A 700 11.89 2.22 -13.61
C ARG A 700 11.78 2.01 -15.11
N LEU A 701 10.95 2.81 -15.80
CA LEU A 701 10.84 2.73 -17.25
C LEU A 701 12.20 3.04 -17.91
N LEU A 702 12.88 4.10 -17.48
CA LEU A 702 14.21 4.44 -17.99
C LEU A 702 15.22 3.29 -17.78
N ALA A 703 15.25 2.72 -16.58
CA ALA A 703 16.12 1.60 -16.25
C ALA A 703 15.80 0.35 -17.09
N GLU A 704 14.53 -0.03 -17.22
CA GLU A 704 14.07 -1.18 -18.00
C GLU A 704 14.43 -1.03 -19.49
N TYR A 705 14.06 0.09 -20.12
CA TYR A 705 14.31 0.33 -21.54
C TYR A 705 15.80 0.58 -21.84
N SER A 706 16.62 0.95 -20.84
CA SER A 706 18.08 1.07 -21.03
C SER A 706 18.74 -0.25 -21.44
N TYR A 707 18.11 -1.41 -21.21
CA TYR A 707 18.65 -2.70 -21.65
C TYR A 707 18.53 -2.95 -23.16
N ALA A 708 17.61 -2.26 -23.83
CA ALA A 708 17.52 -2.23 -25.27
C ALA A 708 18.34 -1.06 -25.86
N ASN A 709 18.44 0.06 -25.14
CA ASN A 709 19.24 1.22 -25.50
C ASN A 709 20.14 1.68 -24.32
N PRO A 710 21.37 1.16 -24.18
CA PRO A 710 22.23 1.46 -23.02
C PRO A 710 22.63 2.93 -22.87
N GLU A 711 22.57 3.72 -23.94
CA GLU A 711 22.88 5.16 -23.92
C GLU A 711 21.73 5.99 -23.34
N LEU A 712 20.52 5.42 -23.23
CA LEU A 712 19.33 6.09 -22.70
C LEU A 712 19.55 6.65 -21.29
N VAL A 713 20.25 5.89 -20.44
CA VAL A 713 20.60 6.29 -19.07
C VAL A 713 22.13 6.29 -18.92
N PRO A 714 22.78 7.46 -19.04
CA PRO A 714 24.22 7.59 -18.87
C PRO A 714 24.68 7.14 -17.48
N LEU A 715 25.91 6.59 -17.40
CA LEU A 715 26.48 6.15 -16.13
C LEU A 715 26.55 7.28 -15.09
N GLY A 716 26.87 8.51 -15.52
CA GLY A 716 26.93 9.68 -14.63
C GLY A 716 25.57 10.04 -14.02
N LEU A 717 24.47 9.82 -14.76
CA LEU A 717 23.12 10.03 -14.22
C LEU A 717 22.82 9.00 -13.13
N TRP A 718 23.11 7.72 -13.37
CA TRP A 718 22.96 6.70 -12.34
C TRP A 718 23.86 6.96 -11.13
N GLN A 719 25.13 7.36 -11.31
CA GLN A 719 26.04 7.65 -10.19
C GLN A 719 25.51 8.76 -9.27
N ARG A 720 24.78 9.75 -9.82
CA ARG A 720 24.10 10.77 -9.03
C ARG A 720 23.03 10.15 -8.12
N VAL A 721 22.21 9.26 -8.67
CA VAL A 721 21.01 8.72 -8.01
C VAL A 721 21.18 7.29 -7.49
N GLN A 722 22.41 6.77 -7.41
CA GLN A 722 22.67 5.34 -7.20
C GLN A 722 22.05 4.78 -5.91
N ALA A 723 21.88 5.61 -4.87
CA ALA A 723 21.24 5.25 -3.61
C ALA A 723 19.81 5.84 -3.58
N ALA A 724 19.00 5.45 -4.56
CA ALA A 724 17.62 5.91 -4.69
C ALA A 724 16.65 5.14 -3.79
N ALA A 725 15.55 5.80 -3.47
CA ALA A 725 14.38 5.28 -2.80
C ALA A 725 13.12 5.97 -3.33
N SER A 726 11.98 5.70 -2.72
CA SER A 726 10.70 6.36 -3.03
C SER A 726 10.10 6.98 -1.78
N GLU A 727 9.61 8.21 -1.91
CA GLU A 727 8.73 8.85 -0.92
C GLU A 727 7.35 9.03 -1.56
N GLY A 728 6.37 8.22 -1.15
CA GLY A 728 5.12 8.08 -1.89
C GLY A 728 5.38 7.63 -3.34
N PRO A 729 4.88 8.35 -4.36
CA PRO A 729 5.16 8.04 -5.76
C PRO A 729 6.44 8.71 -6.31
N TYR A 730 7.14 9.53 -5.52
CA TYR A 730 8.25 10.36 -5.98
C TYR A 730 9.60 9.65 -5.87
N PHE A 731 10.48 9.95 -6.81
CA PHE A 731 11.84 9.45 -6.85
C PHE A 731 12.77 10.35 -6.02
N VAL A 732 13.41 9.76 -5.01
CA VAL A 732 14.37 10.45 -4.14
C VAL A 732 15.69 9.69 -4.09
N TRP A 733 16.80 10.36 -3.78
CA TRP A 733 18.10 9.69 -3.61
C TRP A 733 18.94 10.31 -2.51
N ALA A 734 19.75 9.46 -1.87
CA ALA A 734 20.71 9.91 -0.87
C ALA A 734 21.93 10.59 -1.51
N THR A 735 22.30 11.74 -0.96
CA THR A 735 23.51 12.47 -1.37
C THR A 735 24.69 12.28 -0.45
N ASP A 736 24.48 11.75 0.76
CA ASP A 736 25.56 11.49 1.71
C ASP A 736 26.43 10.30 1.28
N GLU A 737 27.75 10.47 1.41
CA GLU A 737 28.73 9.46 1.00
C GLU A 737 28.62 8.13 1.77
N PRO A 738 28.34 8.10 3.10
CA PRO A 738 28.14 6.86 3.82
C PRO A 738 27.03 5.98 3.24
N THR A 739 25.84 6.54 3.00
CA THR A 739 24.69 5.80 2.43
C THR A 739 24.99 5.35 1.01
N ARG A 740 25.57 6.21 0.19
CA ARG A 740 25.99 5.89 -1.18
C ARG A 740 26.99 4.74 -1.22
N LYS A 741 28.00 4.75 -0.34
CA LYS A 741 29.00 3.68 -0.25
C LYS A 741 28.41 2.38 0.26
N ALA A 742 27.51 2.43 1.24
CA ALA A 742 26.82 1.26 1.76
C ALA A 742 26.00 0.58 0.66
N HIS A 743 25.17 1.35 -0.07
CA HIS A 743 24.36 0.82 -1.17
C HIS A 743 25.22 0.20 -2.28
N LEU A 744 26.29 0.87 -2.71
CA LEU A 744 27.24 0.33 -3.68
C LEU A 744 27.90 -0.98 -3.19
N GLY A 745 28.22 -1.06 -1.89
CA GLY A 745 28.71 -2.27 -1.25
C GLY A 745 27.72 -3.44 -1.37
N GLN A 746 26.42 -3.17 -1.16
CA GLN A 746 25.35 -4.16 -1.30
C GLN A 746 25.22 -4.65 -2.74
N LEU A 747 25.21 -3.75 -3.74
CA LEU A 747 25.16 -4.13 -5.16
C LEU A 747 26.35 -5.01 -5.56
N ARG A 748 27.57 -4.67 -5.08
CA ARG A 748 28.76 -5.48 -5.31
C ARG A 748 28.65 -6.86 -4.66
N GLN A 749 28.06 -6.94 -3.47
CA GLN A 749 27.85 -8.21 -2.78
C GLN A 749 26.78 -9.06 -3.47
N TRP A 750 25.69 -8.46 -3.94
CA TRP A 750 24.66 -9.11 -4.74
C TRP A 750 25.27 -9.73 -6.00
N LEU A 751 25.99 -8.95 -6.81
CA LEU A 751 26.68 -9.47 -8.00
C LEU A 751 27.55 -10.67 -7.65
N LYS A 752 28.39 -10.56 -6.60
CA LYS A 752 29.26 -11.65 -6.14
C LYS A 752 28.50 -12.94 -5.87
N ARG A 753 27.31 -12.85 -5.26
CA ARG A 753 26.46 -14.02 -4.96
C ARG A 753 25.79 -14.57 -6.22
N SER A 754 25.26 -13.70 -7.09
CA SER A 754 24.43 -14.12 -8.24
C SER A 754 25.20 -14.81 -9.38
N SER A 755 26.54 -14.71 -9.43
CA SER A 755 27.35 -15.49 -10.39
C SER A 755 28.62 -16.03 -9.74
N ARG A 756 28.89 -17.34 -9.81
CA ARG A 756 30.17 -17.93 -9.34
C ARG A 756 31.23 -18.04 -10.43
N LYS A 757 30.86 -17.90 -11.71
CA LYS A 757 31.77 -18.02 -12.86
C LYS A 757 32.14 -16.62 -13.37
N LEU A 758 33.42 -16.28 -13.31
CA LEU A 758 33.99 -14.99 -13.74
C LEU A 758 34.28 -14.92 -15.26
N ALA A 759 34.07 -16.00 -16.01
CA ALA A 759 34.61 -16.17 -17.36
C ALA A 759 33.77 -15.53 -18.50
N GLN A 760 32.82 -14.63 -18.20
CA GLN A 760 31.96 -14.02 -19.22
C GLN A 760 32.14 -12.50 -19.26
N ASN A 761 32.39 -11.97 -20.47
CA ASN A 761 32.57 -10.54 -20.74
C ASN A 761 31.28 -9.72 -20.58
N GLN A 762 30.11 -10.38 -20.58
CA GLN A 762 28.80 -9.74 -20.41
C GLN A 762 28.01 -10.40 -19.28
N PRO A 763 27.13 -9.65 -18.59
CA PRO A 763 26.26 -10.20 -17.56
C PRO A 763 25.24 -11.19 -18.16
N PRO A 764 25.05 -12.39 -17.59
CA PRO A 764 24.05 -13.35 -18.03
C PRO A 764 22.62 -12.78 -18.00
N ASP A 765 21.71 -13.30 -18.84
CA ASP A 765 20.31 -12.84 -18.90
C ASP A 765 19.56 -12.94 -17.56
N LYS A 766 19.91 -13.93 -16.72
CA LYS A 766 19.38 -14.00 -15.36
C LYS A 766 19.75 -12.74 -14.54
N ILE A 767 21.01 -12.34 -14.59
CA ILE A 767 21.52 -11.15 -13.89
C ILE A 767 20.91 -9.87 -14.48
N ARG A 768 20.73 -9.81 -15.80
CA ARG A 768 20.07 -8.68 -16.45
C ARG A 768 18.64 -8.52 -15.95
N ARG A 769 17.86 -9.61 -15.86
CA ARG A 769 16.49 -9.60 -15.31
C ARG A 769 16.43 -9.23 -13.83
N GLU A 770 17.33 -9.78 -13.01
CA GLU A 770 17.44 -9.41 -11.59
C GLU A 770 17.76 -7.91 -11.43
N ALA A 771 18.68 -7.37 -12.23
CA ALA A 771 19.02 -5.96 -12.21
C ALA A 771 17.87 -5.04 -12.68
N MET A 772 17.07 -5.46 -13.67
CA MET A 772 15.85 -4.74 -14.07
C MET A 772 14.86 -4.63 -12.89
N ASN A 773 14.69 -5.69 -12.11
CA ASN A 773 13.79 -5.67 -10.93
C ASN A 773 14.29 -4.69 -9.85
N LEU A 774 15.61 -4.51 -9.75
CA LEU A 774 16.25 -3.53 -8.88
C LEU A 774 16.26 -2.10 -9.47
N ALA A 775 15.62 -1.88 -10.63
CA ALA A 775 15.68 -0.62 -11.37
C ALA A 775 17.12 -0.13 -11.65
N LEU A 776 18.06 -1.07 -11.81
CA LEU A 776 19.46 -0.77 -12.13
C LEU A 776 19.61 -0.61 -13.66
N PRO A 777 20.07 0.55 -14.17
CA PRO A 777 20.24 0.74 -15.60
C PRO A 777 21.35 -0.15 -16.19
N ALA A 778 21.25 -0.42 -17.49
CA ALA A 778 22.20 -1.29 -18.20
C ALA A 778 23.64 -0.76 -18.15
N SER A 779 23.83 0.57 -18.23
CA SER A 779 25.14 1.22 -18.11
C SER A 779 25.80 0.99 -16.75
N ALA A 780 25.02 1.06 -15.67
CA ALA A 780 25.46 0.79 -14.31
C ALA A 780 25.81 -0.68 -14.09
N LEU A 781 24.95 -1.60 -14.55
CA LEU A 781 25.23 -3.03 -14.49
C LEU A 781 26.52 -3.37 -15.25
N ALA A 782 26.72 -2.80 -16.43
CA ALA A 782 27.93 -3.02 -17.22
C ALA A 782 29.19 -2.52 -16.48
N ALA A 783 29.14 -1.33 -15.87
CA ALA A 783 30.24 -0.79 -15.09
C ALA A 783 30.59 -1.68 -13.89
N LEU A 784 29.59 -2.08 -13.10
CA LEU A 784 29.78 -2.97 -11.94
C LEU A 784 30.28 -4.37 -12.35
N TRP A 785 29.82 -4.90 -13.49
CA TRP A 785 30.30 -6.17 -14.03
C TRP A 785 31.76 -6.09 -14.45
N GLN A 786 32.16 -5.01 -15.12
CA GLN A 786 33.54 -4.79 -15.54
C GLN A 786 34.49 -4.63 -14.34
N GLU A 787 34.11 -3.84 -13.33
CA GLU A 787 34.86 -3.72 -12.07
C GLU A 787 35.12 -5.09 -11.45
N ARG A 788 34.10 -5.94 -11.44
CA ARG A 788 34.19 -7.29 -10.90
C ARG A 788 35.14 -8.19 -11.70
N THR A 789 35.07 -8.16 -13.03
CA THR A 789 35.95 -9.00 -13.88
C THR A 789 37.41 -8.57 -13.86
N LYS A 790 37.69 -7.29 -13.55
CA LYS A 790 39.05 -6.73 -13.47
C LYS A 790 39.70 -6.91 -12.09
N ALA A 791 38.97 -7.34 -11.07
CA ALA A 791 39.54 -7.61 -9.75
C ALA A 791 40.46 -8.85 -9.81
N PRO A 792 41.72 -8.77 -9.34
CA PRO A 792 42.63 -9.91 -9.36
C PRO A 792 42.01 -11.08 -8.57
N PRO A 793 42.20 -12.34 -9.01
CA PRO A 793 41.80 -13.49 -8.20
C PRO A 793 42.50 -13.38 -6.84
N ARG A 794 41.73 -13.49 -5.75
CA ARG A 794 42.35 -13.58 -4.40
C ARG A 794 43.28 -14.80 -4.38
N PRO A 795 44.48 -14.67 -3.79
CA PRO A 795 45.46 -15.76 -3.73
C PRO A 795 44.92 -16.98 -2.97
#